data_AF-A0AA39HE39-F1
#
_entry.id   AF-A0AA39HE39-F1
#
_cell.length_a   1.000
_cell.length_b   1.000
_cell.length_c   1.000
_cell.angle_alpha   90.00
_cell.angle_beta   90.00
_cell.angle_gamma   90.00
#
_symmetry.space_group_name_H-M   'P 1'
#
loop_
_entity.id
_entity.type
_entity.pdbx_description
1 polymer ?
#
loop_
_entity_poly.entity_id
_entity_poly.type
_entity_poly.pdbx_seq_one_letter_code
_entity_poly.pdbx_strand_id
1 'polypeptide(L)'
;MSRIDSLAQYYNAVISLTASETWEDAETAAALFSLSGGHAQLECLQIDDLDEEHPHRPQRDCEPWVDRLIALHLRVLYSIYQDEDTESAYENQVQMVQFFNKEVLQKAKETNWFLPILYVLFIDLRALALAADDSCYTRDDEDAPPYFEQCSNYIMECYRTCVAESRNTTRTSKKVAILNMTNQLFRIYFRVNKLNLLKPLIRAIENSGPIYDHFSMADKVTYKYFLGRKAMFDLDLKLAEDSLTYAFRNCPDEMKKNKRLILMYLVPTKMFLGHMPKMELLEKYDLHAFDDVVTSVKYRDGNLRGLATALETNRVFFVNCGIFLMLERLKVITYRTLFKRITHILNTTKVQISAFLQAAHFLGEENMDEDEASCVIANLIAQKKIKGYISHQHQMVVISKDPLQMIFAQFGLLLLAVAVFSAGANYTASSGKDELLGATEDDHFEFMTPVHYKLEAFLMKNYSKRLLPRRFLNESVKVMFSMELYQIIEVNEPSQYMLINAWIIERWYDDLLYWNPKEFGSIKQIILPSGVVWIPDTTLYNSLVMNDDDSTRLLNVKLTPDTQKQSTLVELLYPTLYQFSCMLDLRFFPFDIQARYRNPSSSHGGFRRIYNETQKGDEAIGMDQVIENEGWYILGSTVNRIEKKYECCANKYTLLEFSLFIRRKPLFYLVNLIAPTCVITLISIVGFFSSSTINEYREEKISLGITTLLSMSIMIFMVSDKMPSTSSFIPLIGWFYTCMMMLISGGTLCASIVICAQKKGILGNRPQTKTMRWARWLGRLCRLEMPLLMKEAYMEKAKLEKERLKRQSLQKRNRRQSIWQKISRASLSGAISSSNLAAIPKSTSLNTTCLKKVAVDMTNSDIPTVCCDDLEDATDEDRSFVLDNSFSEAAPPKKLPSFSRTSTMVDFDASVYSLNSGAKNAQSANCKKRNLAEIEYDWLAAVIERCFLIVFFLLFVLSSFGINAIGLYYWLNTSPEDFRSSQNS
;
A
#
# COMPACT_ATOMS: atom_id res chain seq x y z
N MET A 1 24.36 -37.90 28.89
CA MET A 1 25.52 -37.99 27.98
C MET A 1 26.52 -38.98 28.55
N SER A 2 26.91 -39.98 27.75
CA SER A 2 28.21 -40.65 27.91
C SER A 2 29.34 -39.64 27.63
N ARG A 3 30.55 -39.94 28.08
CA ARG A 3 31.73 -39.20 27.61
C ARG A 3 31.90 -39.44 26.11
N ILE A 4 32.18 -38.38 25.36
CA ILE A 4 32.48 -38.44 23.92
C ILE A 4 33.98 -38.21 23.83
N ASP A 5 34.73 -39.30 23.70
CA ASP A 5 36.19 -39.31 23.74
C ASP A 5 36.79 -39.58 22.34
N SER A 6 35.96 -39.74 21.29
CA SER A 6 36.41 -39.90 19.88
C SER A 6 35.33 -39.57 18.84
N LEU A 7 35.76 -39.21 17.62
CA LEU A 7 34.91 -38.93 16.45
C LEU A 7 33.90 -40.06 16.17
N ALA A 8 34.33 -41.32 16.24
CA ALA A 8 33.46 -42.47 16.00
C ALA A 8 32.35 -42.60 17.06
N GLN A 9 32.61 -42.21 18.32
CA GLN A 9 31.56 -42.16 19.36
C GLN A 9 30.58 -41.01 19.10
N TYR A 10 31.07 -39.84 18.68
CA TYR A 10 30.22 -38.70 18.30
C TYR A 10 29.28 -39.06 17.14
N TYR A 11 29.81 -39.60 16.04
CA TYR A 11 29.04 -40.05 14.88
C TYR A 11 27.96 -41.08 15.27
N ASN A 12 28.33 -42.13 16.02
CA ASN A 12 27.37 -43.15 16.46
C ASN A 12 26.30 -42.58 17.41
N ALA A 13 26.66 -41.63 18.27
CA ALA A 13 25.70 -40.95 19.14
C ALA A 13 24.67 -40.16 18.33
N VAL A 14 25.11 -39.27 17.42
CA VAL A 14 24.19 -38.48 16.57
C VAL A 14 23.27 -39.39 15.76
N ILE A 15 23.82 -40.40 15.08
CA ILE A 15 23.03 -41.36 14.28
C ILE A 15 22.00 -42.09 15.15
N SER A 16 22.37 -42.54 16.36
CA SER A 16 21.45 -43.25 17.25
C SER A 16 20.29 -42.38 17.75
N LEU A 17 20.50 -41.06 17.87
CA LEU A 17 19.51 -40.11 18.33
C LEU A 17 18.59 -39.63 17.19
N THR A 18 19.11 -39.44 15.98
CA THR A 18 18.28 -39.10 14.80
C THR A 18 17.42 -40.29 14.34
N ALA A 19 17.92 -41.52 14.45
CA ALA A 19 17.20 -42.73 13.99
C ALA A 19 15.96 -43.11 14.84
N SER A 20 15.72 -42.42 15.95
CA SER A 20 14.55 -42.65 16.83
C SER A 20 13.30 -41.85 16.41
N GLU A 21 13.47 -40.80 15.59
CA GLU A 21 12.44 -39.82 15.20
C GLU A 21 11.67 -39.16 16.37
N THR A 22 12.20 -39.14 17.61
CA THR A 22 11.53 -38.47 18.74
C THR A 22 11.97 -37.03 18.94
N TRP A 23 11.10 -36.21 19.55
CA TRP A 23 11.43 -34.82 19.90
C TRP A 23 12.48 -34.73 21.01
N GLU A 24 12.44 -35.65 21.99
CA GLU A 24 13.36 -35.65 23.14
C GLU A 24 14.78 -36.05 22.69
N ASP A 25 14.90 -37.09 21.86
CA ASP A 25 16.18 -37.48 21.27
C ASP A 25 16.71 -36.38 20.34
N ALA A 26 15.84 -35.72 19.57
CA ALA A 26 16.21 -34.57 18.73
C ALA A 26 16.69 -33.34 19.52
N GLU A 27 16.17 -33.08 20.73
CA GLU A 27 16.72 -32.07 21.64
C GLU A 27 18.14 -32.45 22.09
N THR A 28 18.40 -33.74 22.38
CA THR A 28 19.76 -34.18 22.74
C THR A 28 20.73 -34.21 21.55
N ALA A 29 20.25 -34.51 20.34
CA ALA A 29 21.03 -34.38 19.10
C ALA A 29 21.33 -32.91 18.77
N ALA A 30 20.37 -32.00 18.98
CA ALA A 30 20.59 -30.56 18.84
C ALA A 30 21.69 -30.06 19.80
N ALA A 31 21.77 -30.61 21.01
CA ALA A 31 22.85 -30.33 21.97
C ALA A 31 24.22 -30.92 21.57
N LEU A 32 24.28 -31.79 20.55
CA LEU A 32 25.51 -32.26 19.89
C LEU A 32 25.85 -31.49 18.61
N PHE A 33 24.95 -30.63 18.13
CA PHE A 33 25.19 -29.72 17.01
C PHE A 33 25.38 -28.26 17.46
N SER A 34 25.41 -27.98 18.77
CA SER A 34 25.60 -26.60 19.27
C SER A 34 27.05 -26.27 19.56
N LEU A 35 27.52 -25.17 18.97
CA LEU A 35 28.83 -24.55 19.22
C LEU A 35 29.03 -24.15 20.69
N SER A 36 27.93 -23.99 21.44
CA SER A 36 27.95 -23.70 22.89
C SER A 36 28.11 -24.94 23.79
N GLY A 37 28.05 -26.15 23.23
CA GLY A 37 28.19 -27.40 23.96
C GLY A 37 29.65 -27.76 24.24
N GLY A 38 29.94 -28.36 25.39
CA GLY A 38 31.30 -28.76 25.79
C GLY A 38 31.97 -29.82 24.91
N HIS A 39 31.29 -30.35 23.88
CA HIS A 39 31.88 -31.21 22.86
C HIS A 39 32.61 -30.38 21.77
N ALA A 40 32.22 -29.13 21.53
CA ALA A 40 32.79 -28.26 20.50
C ALA A 40 34.29 -27.96 20.72
N GLN A 41 34.74 -28.05 21.98
CA GLN A 41 36.13 -27.84 22.41
C GLN A 41 37.01 -29.10 22.29
N LEU A 42 36.49 -30.21 21.76
CA LEU A 42 37.25 -31.44 21.60
C LEU A 42 38.05 -31.40 20.29
N GLU A 43 39.38 -31.43 20.40
CA GLU A 43 40.32 -31.49 19.25
C GLU A 43 39.95 -32.61 18.26
N CYS A 44 39.43 -33.75 18.74
CA CYS A 44 39.03 -34.89 17.90
C CYS A 44 37.76 -34.66 17.05
N LEU A 45 37.14 -33.47 17.13
CA LEU A 45 35.99 -33.04 16.32
C LEU A 45 36.29 -31.81 15.44
N GLN A 46 37.55 -31.32 15.44
CA GLN A 46 37.98 -30.16 14.64
C GLN A 46 38.66 -30.68 13.37
N ILE A 47 37.89 -30.88 12.30
CA ILE A 47 38.34 -31.50 11.04
C ILE A 47 37.76 -30.70 9.86
N ASP A 48 38.61 -30.26 8.93
CA ASP A 48 38.25 -29.44 7.77
C ASP A 48 37.44 -30.23 6.71
N ASP A 49 38.08 -31.22 6.08
CA ASP A 49 37.47 -32.09 5.07
C ASP A 49 37.46 -33.56 5.53
N LEU A 50 36.33 -34.24 5.26
CA LEU A 50 36.01 -35.56 5.80
C LEU A 50 35.76 -36.56 4.67
N ASP A 51 36.85 -36.96 4.02
CA ASP A 51 36.88 -37.85 2.86
C ASP A 51 36.15 -39.19 3.07
N GLU A 52 35.81 -39.86 1.97
CA GLU A 52 35.17 -41.19 1.99
C GLU A 52 36.07 -42.29 2.58
N GLU A 53 37.40 -42.10 2.55
CA GLU A 53 38.38 -43.06 3.10
C GLU A 53 38.84 -42.75 4.54
N HIS A 54 38.27 -41.73 5.21
CA HIS A 54 38.79 -41.25 6.49
C HIS A 54 38.67 -42.33 7.60
N PRO A 55 39.77 -42.79 8.24
CA PRO A 55 39.83 -44.07 8.98
C PRO A 55 39.03 -44.17 10.29
N HIS A 56 38.25 -43.15 10.63
CA HIS A 56 37.39 -43.09 11.82
C HIS A 56 35.91 -42.78 11.49
N ARG A 57 35.55 -42.65 10.21
CA ARG A 57 34.17 -42.53 9.74
C ARG A 57 33.50 -43.92 9.75
N PRO A 58 32.36 -44.14 10.43
CA PRO A 58 31.77 -45.47 10.53
C PRO A 58 31.08 -45.90 9.23
N GLN A 59 31.47 -47.05 8.67
CA GLN A 59 30.89 -47.68 7.48
C GLN A 59 29.48 -48.29 7.73
N ARG A 60 28.53 -47.49 8.23
CA ARG A 60 27.15 -47.93 8.52
C ARG A 60 26.11 -47.12 7.75
N ASP A 61 24.92 -47.69 7.66
CA ASP A 61 23.71 -47.16 7.01
C ASP A 61 23.22 -45.87 7.67
N CYS A 62 23.94 -44.77 7.46
CA CYS A 62 23.57 -43.42 7.85
C CYS A 62 22.69 -42.79 6.77
N GLU A 63 21.65 -42.02 7.16
CA GLU A 63 20.91 -41.25 6.16
C GLU A 63 21.82 -40.15 5.57
N PRO A 64 21.88 -39.97 4.23
CA PRO A 64 22.86 -39.08 3.60
C PRO A 64 22.82 -37.61 4.06
N TRP A 65 21.69 -37.15 4.60
CA TRP A 65 21.58 -35.81 5.16
C TRP A 65 22.23 -35.69 6.54
N VAL A 66 22.24 -36.74 7.38
CA VAL A 66 22.84 -36.72 8.72
C VAL A 66 24.37 -36.67 8.61
N ASP A 67 24.95 -37.52 7.77
CA ASP A 67 26.40 -37.56 7.52
C ASP A 67 26.92 -36.22 6.96
N ARG A 68 26.23 -35.63 5.96
CA ARG A 68 26.63 -34.32 5.43
C ARG A 68 26.42 -33.18 6.43
N LEU A 69 25.40 -33.25 7.29
CA LEU A 69 25.17 -32.27 8.36
C LEU A 69 26.27 -32.34 9.44
N ILE A 70 26.73 -33.55 9.79
CA ILE A 70 27.88 -33.75 10.67
C ILE A 70 29.15 -33.19 10.04
N ALA A 71 29.45 -33.52 8.77
CA ALA A 71 30.65 -33.02 8.09
C ALA A 71 30.70 -31.47 8.05
N LEU A 72 29.58 -30.81 7.75
CA LEU A 72 29.50 -29.34 7.80
C LEU A 72 29.70 -28.79 9.21
N HIS A 73 29.16 -29.44 10.26
CA HIS A 73 29.36 -29.01 11.64
C HIS A 73 30.82 -29.13 12.10
N LEU A 74 31.50 -30.24 11.78
CA LEU A 74 32.91 -30.45 12.12
C LEU A 74 33.82 -29.42 11.43
N ARG A 75 33.47 -29.01 10.19
CA ARG A 75 34.16 -27.93 9.48
C ARG A 75 33.94 -26.55 10.14
N VAL A 76 32.72 -26.26 10.61
CA VAL A 76 32.46 -25.04 11.41
C VAL A 76 33.31 -25.05 12.69
N LEU A 77 33.45 -26.19 13.37
CA LEU A 77 34.35 -26.32 14.53
C LEU A 77 35.82 -26.13 14.16
N TYR A 78 36.26 -26.65 13.02
CA TYR A 78 37.63 -26.48 12.52
C TYR A 78 37.94 -24.99 12.27
N SER A 79 37.13 -24.27 11.50
CA SER A 79 37.39 -22.85 11.21
C SER A 79 37.36 -21.96 12.46
N ILE A 80 36.54 -22.28 13.47
CA ILE A 80 36.49 -21.53 14.74
C ILE A 80 37.76 -21.76 15.59
N TYR A 81 38.26 -22.99 15.68
CA TYR A 81 39.29 -23.36 16.68
C TYR A 81 40.70 -23.58 16.12
N GLN A 82 40.87 -23.71 14.80
CA GLN A 82 42.15 -23.98 14.15
C GLN A 82 42.55 -22.89 13.15
N ASP A 83 41.62 -22.41 12.30
CA ASP A 83 41.88 -21.29 11.37
C ASP A 83 41.75 -19.91 12.04
N GLU A 84 41.03 -19.85 13.18
CA GLU A 84 40.52 -18.63 13.83
C GLU A 84 39.63 -17.73 12.92
N ASP A 85 39.14 -18.26 11.80
CA ASP A 85 38.35 -17.53 10.80
C ASP A 85 36.82 -17.64 11.03
N THR A 86 36.27 -16.54 11.53
CA THR A 86 34.83 -16.32 11.75
C THR A 86 34.01 -16.14 10.47
N GLU A 87 34.62 -15.71 9.36
CA GLU A 87 33.95 -15.51 8.07
C GLU A 87 33.69 -16.87 7.41
N SER A 88 34.72 -17.72 7.27
CA SER A 88 34.57 -19.12 6.82
C SER A 88 33.66 -19.95 7.74
N ALA A 89 33.74 -19.75 9.06
CA ALA A 89 32.82 -20.42 10.00
C ALA A 89 31.35 -20.00 9.76
N TYR A 90 31.07 -18.72 9.51
CA TYR A 90 29.74 -18.24 9.17
C TYR A 90 29.24 -18.81 7.83
N GLU A 91 30.07 -18.83 6.77
CA GLU A 91 29.68 -19.40 5.48
C GLU A 91 29.34 -20.89 5.56
N ASN A 92 30.15 -21.68 6.28
CA ASN A 92 29.88 -23.09 6.51
C ASN A 92 28.57 -23.31 7.30
N GLN A 93 28.27 -22.45 8.29
CA GLN A 93 27.00 -22.48 9.02
C GLN A 93 25.79 -22.06 8.16
N VAL A 94 25.97 -21.12 7.21
CA VAL A 94 24.95 -20.76 6.21
C VAL A 94 24.65 -21.96 5.32
N GLN A 95 25.68 -22.64 4.79
CA GLN A 95 25.52 -23.86 4.00
C GLN A 95 24.79 -24.95 4.79
N MET A 96 25.11 -25.13 6.07
CA MET A 96 24.45 -26.08 6.97
C MET A 96 22.94 -25.81 7.10
N VAL A 97 22.53 -24.54 7.26
CA VAL A 97 21.13 -24.13 7.35
C VAL A 97 20.39 -24.27 6.00
N GLN A 98 21.02 -23.89 4.89
CA GLN A 98 20.45 -24.05 3.55
C GLN A 98 20.26 -25.52 3.18
N PHE A 99 21.24 -26.37 3.49
CA PHE A 99 21.18 -27.81 3.29
C PHE A 99 20.04 -28.42 4.12
N PHE A 100 19.94 -28.09 5.41
CA PHE A 100 18.85 -28.56 6.27
C PHE A 100 17.46 -28.12 5.78
N ASN A 101 17.32 -26.89 5.27
CA ASN A 101 16.08 -26.40 4.66
C ASN A 101 15.67 -27.27 3.46
N LYS A 102 16.59 -27.48 2.52
CA LYS A 102 16.35 -28.22 1.27
C LYS A 102 16.11 -29.71 1.48
N GLU A 103 16.95 -30.35 2.31
CA GLU A 103 16.97 -31.81 2.44
C GLU A 103 16.03 -32.33 3.54
N VAL A 104 15.89 -31.62 4.66
CA VAL A 104 15.02 -32.04 5.77
C VAL A 104 13.70 -31.27 5.74
N LEU A 105 13.73 -29.94 5.89
CA LEU A 105 12.53 -29.14 6.13
C LEU A 105 11.53 -29.17 4.95
N GLN A 106 12.01 -29.25 3.71
CA GLN A 106 11.16 -29.34 2.51
C GLN A 106 10.70 -30.77 2.18
N LYS A 107 11.53 -31.81 2.44
CA LYS A 107 11.20 -33.21 2.07
C LYS A 107 10.34 -33.94 3.10
N ALA A 108 10.62 -33.76 4.39
CA ALA A 108 9.92 -34.46 5.47
C ALA A 108 8.51 -33.88 5.69
N LYS A 109 7.51 -34.29 4.89
CA LYS A 109 6.18 -33.65 4.83
C LYS A 109 5.23 -33.98 5.99
N GLU A 110 5.50 -35.05 6.73
CA GLU A 110 4.57 -35.65 7.70
C GLU A 110 4.99 -35.43 9.18
N THR A 111 6.24 -35.02 9.41
CA THR A 111 6.91 -34.99 10.73
C THR A 111 7.48 -33.61 11.07
N ASN A 112 7.69 -33.38 12.38
CA ASN A 112 8.26 -32.15 12.93
C ASN A 112 9.28 -32.41 14.08
N TRP A 113 9.72 -33.66 14.28
CA TRP A 113 10.63 -34.06 15.37
C TRP A 113 11.99 -33.36 15.29
N PHE A 114 12.47 -33.04 14.08
CA PHE A 114 13.79 -32.45 13.82
C PHE A 114 13.88 -30.94 14.10
N LEU A 115 12.78 -30.29 14.52
CA LEU A 115 12.76 -28.83 14.76
C LEU A 115 13.72 -28.33 15.87
N PRO A 116 14.01 -29.07 16.97
CA PRO A 116 15.00 -28.65 17.96
C PRO A 116 16.40 -28.43 17.37
N ILE A 117 16.82 -29.29 16.42
CA ILE A 117 18.10 -29.15 15.72
C ILE A 117 18.11 -27.81 14.97
N LEU A 118 17.05 -27.54 14.18
CA LEU A 118 16.91 -26.28 13.43
C LEU A 118 16.90 -25.03 14.35
N TYR A 119 16.33 -25.12 15.56
CA TYR A 119 16.39 -24.02 16.53
C TYR A 119 17.82 -23.71 16.99
N VAL A 120 18.65 -24.74 17.21
CA VAL A 120 20.08 -24.58 17.53
C VAL A 120 20.82 -23.97 16.33
N LEU A 121 20.61 -24.48 15.11
CA LEU A 121 21.29 -23.95 13.92
C LEU A 121 21.04 -22.44 13.73
N PHE A 122 19.85 -21.93 14.04
CA PHE A 122 19.54 -20.49 14.00
C PHE A 122 20.12 -19.69 15.18
N ILE A 123 20.31 -20.30 16.36
CA ILE A 123 20.97 -19.65 17.48
C ILE A 123 22.45 -19.43 17.14
N ASP A 124 23.08 -20.46 16.59
CA ASP A 124 24.52 -20.50 16.32
C ASP A 124 24.88 -19.73 15.02
N LEU A 125 24.04 -19.79 13.98
CA LEU A 125 24.14 -18.88 12.81
C LEU A 125 24.10 -17.41 13.25
N ARG A 126 23.19 -17.06 14.16
CA ARG A 126 23.04 -15.70 14.69
C ARG A 126 24.16 -15.30 15.67
N ALA A 127 24.92 -16.26 16.20
CA ALA A 127 26.11 -16.02 17.02
C ALA A 127 27.34 -15.80 16.13
N LEU A 128 27.58 -16.67 15.15
CA LEU A 128 28.66 -16.52 14.18
C LEU A 128 28.52 -15.26 13.33
N ALA A 129 27.30 -14.89 12.93
CA ALA A 129 27.05 -13.64 12.21
C ALA A 129 27.45 -12.38 13.02
N LEU A 130 27.40 -12.42 14.37
CA LEU A 130 27.94 -11.34 15.20
C LEU A 130 29.46 -11.40 15.27
N ALA A 131 30.04 -12.59 15.42
CA ALA A 131 31.49 -12.76 15.47
C ALA A 131 32.19 -12.32 14.17
N ALA A 132 31.59 -12.63 13.01
CA ALA A 132 32.05 -12.18 11.70
C ALA A 132 31.92 -10.65 11.52
N ASP A 133 30.80 -10.05 11.93
CA ASP A 133 30.65 -8.58 11.90
C ASP A 133 31.63 -7.86 12.85
N ASP A 134 31.88 -8.43 14.04
CA ASP A 134 32.84 -7.87 15.02
C ASP A 134 34.30 -8.02 14.56
N SER A 135 34.64 -9.05 13.75
CA SER A 135 35.98 -9.23 13.16
C SER A 135 36.23 -8.38 11.90
N CYS A 136 35.20 -8.11 11.09
CA CYS A 136 35.32 -7.44 9.78
C CYS A 136 35.49 -5.89 9.85
N TYR A 137 35.99 -5.33 10.96
CA TYR A 137 36.15 -3.87 11.16
C TYR A 137 37.12 -3.18 10.16
N THR A 138 37.75 -3.92 9.24
CA THR A 138 38.76 -3.44 8.28
C THR A 138 38.40 -3.67 6.81
N ARG A 139 37.13 -3.88 6.45
CA ARG A 139 36.72 -3.99 5.03
C ARG A 139 36.51 -2.62 4.39
N ASP A 140 37.10 -2.42 3.20
CA ASP A 140 36.93 -1.22 2.36
C ASP A 140 35.57 -1.17 1.61
N ASP A 141 34.71 -2.19 1.77
CA ASP A 141 33.41 -2.33 1.08
C ASP A 141 32.26 -1.62 1.85
N GLU A 142 32.17 -0.28 1.78
CA GLU A 142 31.09 0.49 2.47
C GLU A 142 29.65 0.12 2.04
N ASP A 143 29.47 -0.56 0.90
CA ASP A 143 28.16 -0.92 0.31
C ASP A 143 27.62 -2.30 0.74
N ALA A 144 28.41 -3.14 1.43
CA ALA A 144 28.00 -4.51 1.77
C ALA A 144 27.08 -4.57 3.02
N PRO A 145 25.95 -5.29 3.00
CA PRO A 145 25.10 -5.46 4.19
C PRO A 145 25.79 -6.39 5.20
N PRO A 146 25.78 -6.05 6.51
CA PRO A 146 26.45 -6.84 7.56
C PRO A 146 25.90 -8.27 7.64
N TYR A 147 26.75 -9.22 8.01
CA TYR A 147 26.42 -10.65 8.10
C TYR A 147 25.25 -10.91 9.05
N PHE A 148 25.15 -10.13 10.13
CA PHE A 148 24.02 -10.20 11.05
C PHE A 148 22.69 -9.73 10.44
N GLU A 149 22.67 -8.86 9.43
CA GLU A 149 21.45 -8.63 8.64
C GLU A 149 21.22 -9.76 7.64
N GLN A 150 22.26 -10.18 6.92
CA GLN A 150 22.16 -11.24 5.90
C GLN A 150 21.56 -12.53 6.46
N CYS A 151 21.93 -12.93 7.69
CA CYS A 151 21.45 -14.16 8.33
C CYS A 151 19.92 -14.21 8.46
N SER A 152 19.23 -13.06 8.49
CA SER A 152 17.76 -13.02 8.52
C SER A 152 17.10 -13.55 7.24
N ASN A 153 17.79 -13.52 6.09
CA ASN A 153 17.26 -14.01 4.82
C ASN A 153 17.11 -15.55 4.84
N TYR A 154 18.13 -16.27 5.32
CA TYR A 154 18.09 -17.74 5.42
C TYR A 154 17.04 -18.23 6.43
N ILE A 155 16.89 -17.51 7.56
CA ILE A 155 15.82 -17.78 8.53
C ILE A 155 14.44 -17.49 7.90
N MET A 156 14.30 -16.40 7.13
CA MET A 156 13.06 -16.06 6.41
C MET A 156 12.70 -17.07 5.31
N GLU A 157 13.68 -17.73 4.69
CA GLU A 157 13.45 -18.80 3.72
C GLU A 157 12.82 -20.03 4.40
N CYS A 158 13.42 -20.51 5.50
CA CYS A 158 12.88 -21.59 6.33
C CYS A 158 11.49 -21.25 6.89
N TYR A 159 11.29 -19.99 7.30
CA TYR A 159 10.03 -19.46 7.80
C TYR A 159 8.92 -19.51 6.75
N ARG A 160 9.20 -19.09 5.50
CA ARG A 160 8.26 -19.19 4.37
C ARG A 160 7.85 -20.64 4.14
N THR A 161 8.79 -21.58 4.18
CA THR A 161 8.52 -23.04 4.06
C THR A 161 7.54 -23.53 5.13
N CYS A 162 7.69 -23.08 6.39
CA CYS A 162 6.78 -23.46 7.49
C CYS A 162 5.40 -22.78 7.40
N VAL A 163 5.33 -21.53 6.95
CA VAL A 163 4.07 -20.78 6.78
C VAL A 163 3.25 -21.32 5.60
N ALA A 164 3.89 -21.76 4.52
CA ALA A 164 3.24 -22.29 3.32
C ALA A 164 2.58 -23.68 3.51
N GLU A 165 2.76 -24.33 4.66
CA GLU A 165 2.14 -25.61 4.96
C GLU A 165 0.60 -25.49 5.03
N SER A 166 -0.13 -26.06 4.06
CA SER A 166 -1.60 -26.01 4.03
C SER A 166 -2.28 -26.90 5.09
N ARG A 167 -1.53 -27.74 5.81
CA ARG A 167 -2.05 -28.71 6.79
C ARG A 167 -2.42 -28.03 8.12
N ASN A 168 -3.44 -28.57 8.80
CA ASN A 168 -4.03 -28.02 10.03
C ASN A 168 -3.92 -28.95 11.26
N THR A 169 -3.16 -30.04 11.17
CA THR A 169 -2.93 -30.96 12.31
C THR A 169 -2.01 -30.29 13.34
N THR A 170 -2.55 -29.86 14.48
CA THR A 170 -1.84 -28.95 15.42
C THR A 170 -0.57 -29.53 16.03
N ARG A 171 -0.48 -30.86 16.20
CA ARG A 171 0.63 -31.53 16.91
C ARG A 171 1.84 -31.86 16.01
N THR A 172 1.61 -32.19 14.74
CA THR A 172 2.67 -32.59 13.78
C THR A 172 3.02 -31.53 12.75
N SER A 173 2.29 -30.41 12.70
CA SER A 173 2.59 -29.31 11.79
C SER A 173 3.91 -28.61 12.11
N LYS A 174 4.60 -28.17 11.06
CA LYS A 174 5.82 -27.35 11.12
C LYS A 174 5.53 -25.92 11.56
N LYS A 175 4.27 -25.49 11.53
CA LYS A 175 3.82 -24.19 12.03
C LYS A 175 4.18 -23.94 13.50
N VAL A 176 4.44 -24.98 14.29
CA VAL A 176 4.97 -24.87 15.66
C VAL A 176 6.34 -24.14 15.69
N ALA A 177 7.13 -24.18 14.61
CA ALA A 177 8.37 -23.42 14.49
C ALA A 177 8.20 -21.90 14.31
N ILE A 178 7.04 -21.43 13.84
CA ILE A 178 6.81 -20.03 13.42
C ILE A 178 7.11 -19.04 14.56
N LEU A 179 6.73 -19.37 15.80
CA LEU A 179 6.99 -18.49 16.94
C LEU A 179 8.48 -18.40 17.29
N ASN A 180 9.21 -19.52 17.25
CA ASN A 180 10.65 -19.54 17.54
C ASN A 180 11.46 -18.82 16.45
N MET A 181 11.16 -19.10 15.17
CA MET A 181 11.73 -18.38 14.03
C MET A 181 11.46 -16.88 14.12
N THR A 182 10.23 -16.47 14.48
CA THR A 182 9.90 -15.07 14.72
C THR A 182 10.71 -14.48 15.88
N ASN A 183 10.95 -15.23 16.95
CA ASN A 183 11.77 -14.78 18.07
C ASN A 183 13.25 -14.57 17.67
N GLN A 184 13.81 -15.34 16.73
CA GLN A 184 15.15 -15.09 16.18
C GLN A 184 15.15 -13.85 15.24
N LEU A 185 14.18 -13.76 14.33
CA LEU A 185 14.02 -12.61 13.43
C LEU A 185 13.78 -11.30 14.20
N PHE A 186 13.04 -11.34 15.30
CA PHE A 186 12.87 -10.21 16.22
C PHE A 186 14.21 -9.79 16.84
N ARG A 187 15.03 -10.74 17.32
CA ARG A 187 16.37 -10.42 17.85
C ARG A 187 17.25 -9.71 16.81
N ILE A 188 17.14 -10.09 15.53
CA ILE A 188 17.87 -9.46 14.44
C ILE A 188 17.30 -8.06 14.12
N TYR A 189 16.02 -7.96 13.76
CA TYR A 189 15.41 -6.70 13.31
C TYR A 189 15.34 -5.60 14.38
N PHE A 190 15.33 -5.95 15.68
CA PHE A 190 15.50 -4.96 16.76
C PHE A 190 16.93 -4.44 16.92
N ARG A 191 17.95 -5.19 16.50
CA ARG A 191 19.37 -4.81 16.55
C ARG A 191 19.80 -4.06 15.29
N VAL A 192 19.27 -4.46 14.13
CA VAL A 192 19.40 -3.76 12.82
C VAL A 192 18.43 -2.55 12.70
N ASN A 193 17.59 -2.32 13.71
CA ASN A 193 16.60 -1.22 13.77
C ASN A 193 15.54 -1.20 12.63
N LYS A 194 15.39 -2.30 11.87
CA LYS A 194 14.42 -2.42 10.76
C LYS A 194 13.03 -2.85 11.25
N LEU A 195 12.48 -2.11 12.24
CA LEU A 195 11.24 -2.44 12.98
C LEU A 195 9.99 -2.62 12.10
N ASN A 196 9.96 -2.06 10.88
CA ASN A 196 8.86 -2.27 9.94
C ASN A 196 8.68 -3.75 9.52
N LEU A 197 9.78 -4.52 9.47
CA LEU A 197 9.78 -5.95 9.12
C LEU A 197 9.12 -6.85 10.20
N LEU A 198 8.83 -6.29 11.38
CA LEU A 198 8.10 -7.00 12.44
C LEU A 198 6.60 -7.16 12.11
N LYS A 199 6.01 -6.25 11.31
CA LYS A 199 4.56 -6.21 11.07
C LYS A 199 4.00 -7.47 10.37
N PRO A 200 4.64 -8.05 9.32
CA PRO A 200 4.19 -9.31 8.72
C PRO A 200 4.29 -10.51 9.66
N LEU A 201 5.35 -10.59 10.48
CA LEU A 201 5.57 -11.68 11.43
C LEU A 201 4.51 -11.68 12.56
N ILE A 202 4.17 -10.50 13.06
CA ILE A 202 3.10 -10.32 14.07
C ILE A 202 1.76 -10.83 13.51
N ARG A 203 1.37 -10.39 12.30
CA ARG A 203 0.13 -10.84 11.64
C ARG A 203 0.07 -12.35 11.40
N ALA A 204 1.20 -12.97 11.06
CA ALA A 204 1.26 -14.42 10.85
C ALA A 204 1.01 -15.22 12.15
N ILE A 205 1.44 -14.68 13.30
CA ILE A 205 1.19 -15.29 14.63
C ILE A 205 -0.24 -15.01 15.09
N GLU A 206 -0.77 -13.79 14.87
CA GLU A 206 -2.17 -13.45 15.16
C GLU A 206 -3.14 -14.35 14.36
N ASN A 207 -2.78 -14.67 13.10
CA ASN A 207 -3.54 -15.58 12.24
C ASN A 207 -3.28 -17.08 12.50
N SER A 208 -2.46 -17.46 13.50
CA SER A 208 -2.10 -18.88 13.75
C SER A 208 -3.20 -19.70 14.44
N GLY A 209 -4.22 -19.05 15.00
CA GLY A 209 -5.40 -19.69 15.59
C GLY A 209 -5.05 -20.72 16.69
N PRO A 210 -5.62 -21.95 16.66
CA PRO A 210 -5.43 -22.95 17.73
C PRO A 210 -4.00 -23.51 17.83
N ILE A 211 -3.12 -23.19 16.88
CA ILE A 211 -1.69 -23.52 16.97
C ILE A 211 -1.02 -22.65 18.05
N TYR A 212 -1.56 -21.46 18.35
CA TYR A 212 -0.98 -20.56 19.35
C TYR A 212 -0.84 -21.22 20.73
N ASP A 213 -1.83 -22.00 21.15
CA ASP A 213 -1.83 -22.69 22.44
C ASP A 213 -0.72 -23.75 22.53
N HIS A 214 -0.32 -24.34 21.41
CA HIS A 214 0.71 -25.38 21.34
C HIS A 214 2.15 -24.86 21.40
N PHE A 215 2.40 -23.56 21.19
CA PHE A 215 3.76 -23.01 21.30
C PHE A 215 4.32 -23.04 22.74
N SER A 216 5.64 -23.15 22.87
CA SER A 216 6.34 -23.15 24.16
C SER A 216 6.07 -21.86 24.96
N MET A 217 6.04 -21.95 26.30
CA MET A 217 5.85 -20.76 27.15
C MET A 217 7.06 -19.82 27.07
N ALA A 218 8.28 -20.35 26.87
CA ALA A 218 9.48 -19.55 26.68
C ALA A 218 9.41 -18.69 25.39
N ASP A 219 8.89 -19.27 24.30
CA ASP A 219 8.67 -18.54 23.06
C ASP A 219 7.53 -17.52 23.18
N LYS A 220 6.43 -17.85 23.86
CA LYS A 220 5.33 -16.91 24.17
C LYS A 220 5.81 -15.71 24.99
N VAL A 221 6.61 -15.94 26.02
CA VAL A 221 7.21 -14.86 26.84
C VAL A 221 8.17 -14.00 26.00
N THR A 222 9.03 -14.60 25.20
CA THR A 222 9.99 -13.89 24.33
C THR A 222 9.26 -13.03 23.28
N TYR A 223 8.24 -13.60 22.63
CA TYR A 223 7.40 -12.89 21.65
C TYR A 223 6.65 -11.72 22.29
N LYS A 224 6.00 -11.94 23.44
CA LYS A 224 5.24 -10.88 24.14
C LYS A 224 6.14 -9.77 24.69
N TYR A 225 7.38 -10.09 25.08
CA TYR A 225 8.40 -9.09 25.41
C TYR A 225 8.72 -8.18 24.21
N PHE A 226 9.05 -8.76 23.04
CA PHE A 226 9.36 -7.98 21.85
C PHE A 226 8.14 -7.23 21.26
N LEU A 227 6.96 -7.86 21.26
CA LEU A 227 5.70 -7.23 20.86
C LEU A 227 5.39 -6.00 21.73
N GLY A 228 5.52 -6.16 23.06
CA GLY A 228 5.29 -5.06 24.00
C GLY A 228 6.34 -3.95 23.90
N ARG A 229 7.60 -4.30 23.62
CA ARG A 229 8.66 -3.32 23.32
C ARG A 229 8.40 -2.55 22.02
N LYS A 230 7.93 -3.21 20.96
CA LYS A 230 7.48 -2.57 19.71
C LYS A 230 6.30 -1.62 19.98
N ALA A 231 5.27 -2.11 20.67
CA ALA A 231 4.08 -1.32 21.01
C ALA A 231 4.43 -0.06 21.83
N MET A 232 5.43 -0.15 22.72
CA MET A 232 5.92 1.02 23.45
C MET A 232 6.54 2.06 22.50
N PHE A 233 7.36 1.65 21.51
CA PHE A 233 7.88 2.56 20.49
C PHE A 233 6.77 3.17 19.60
N ASP A 234 5.74 2.39 19.25
CA ASP A 234 4.55 2.85 18.52
C ASP A 234 3.60 3.71 19.40
N LEU A 235 3.92 3.93 20.68
CA LEU A 235 3.10 4.62 21.70
C LEU A 235 1.75 3.96 22.03
N ASP A 236 1.52 2.72 21.61
CA ASP A 236 0.42 1.89 22.11
C ASP A 236 0.77 1.35 23.51
N LEU A 237 0.60 2.23 24.49
CA LEU A 237 0.84 1.95 25.90
C LEU A 237 -0.01 0.80 26.45
N LYS A 238 -1.17 0.52 25.86
CA LYS A 238 -2.08 -0.54 26.33
C LYS A 238 -1.60 -1.91 25.85
N LEU A 239 -1.34 -2.07 24.55
CA LEU A 239 -0.80 -3.33 24.02
C LEU A 239 0.61 -3.60 24.55
N ALA A 240 1.38 -2.55 24.83
CA ALA A 240 2.64 -2.64 25.58
C ALA A 240 2.44 -3.12 27.02
N GLU A 241 1.50 -2.53 27.77
CA GLU A 241 1.17 -2.94 29.15
C GLU A 241 0.75 -4.40 29.22
N ASP A 242 -0.22 -4.81 28.40
CA ASP A 242 -0.76 -6.17 28.40
C ASP A 242 0.31 -7.20 28.03
N SER A 243 1.10 -6.92 26.99
CA SER A 243 2.15 -7.85 26.51
C SER A 243 3.33 -7.95 27.47
N LEU A 244 3.82 -6.84 28.01
CA LEU A 244 4.93 -6.85 28.99
C LEU A 244 4.48 -7.41 30.34
N THR A 245 3.24 -7.16 30.77
CA THR A 245 2.67 -7.77 31.99
C THR A 245 2.50 -9.28 31.82
N TYR A 246 2.06 -9.76 30.65
CA TYR A 246 2.01 -11.19 30.34
C TYR A 246 3.41 -11.81 30.39
N ALA A 247 4.40 -11.20 29.75
CA ALA A 247 5.78 -11.69 29.74
C ALA A 247 6.36 -11.76 31.17
N PHE A 248 6.13 -10.74 32.01
CA PHE A 248 6.62 -10.72 33.40
C PHE A 248 5.98 -11.79 34.28
N ARG A 249 4.67 -12.04 34.12
CA ARG A 249 3.92 -13.05 34.88
C ARG A 249 4.29 -14.48 34.51
N ASN A 250 4.48 -14.77 33.22
CA ASN A 250 4.78 -16.12 32.73
C ASN A 250 6.29 -16.46 32.69
N CYS A 251 7.17 -15.49 32.99
CA CYS A 251 8.59 -15.75 33.21
C CYS A 251 8.83 -16.40 34.59
N PRO A 252 9.62 -17.49 34.71
CA PRO A 252 10.02 -18.05 36.01
C PRO A 252 10.80 -17.05 36.88
N ASP A 253 10.59 -17.07 38.19
CA ASP A 253 11.27 -16.16 39.15
C ASP A 253 12.77 -16.42 39.31
N GLU A 254 13.23 -17.63 38.98
CA GLU A 254 14.65 -17.99 38.90
C GLU A 254 15.40 -17.14 37.87
N MET A 255 14.74 -16.83 36.74
CA MET A 255 15.32 -16.11 35.61
C MET A 255 15.33 -14.59 35.82
N LYS A 256 15.96 -14.15 36.92
CA LYS A 256 16.08 -12.74 37.34
C LYS A 256 16.54 -11.81 36.21
N LYS A 257 17.50 -12.24 35.37
CA LYS A 257 17.99 -11.48 34.20
C LYS A 257 16.86 -11.17 33.21
N ASN A 258 15.99 -12.15 32.92
CA ASN A 258 14.87 -11.98 32.00
C ASN A 258 13.77 -11.09 32.62
N LYS A 259 13.46 -11.26 33.91
CA LYS A 259 12.52 -10.38 34.61
C LYS A 259 13.01 -8.92 34.67
N ARG A 260 14.31 -8.69 34.88
CA ARG A 260 14.93 -7.35 34.78
C ARG A 260 14.75 -6.76 33.39
N LEU A 261 15.06 -7.51 32.32
CA LEU A 261 14.87 -7.05 30.93
C LEU A 261 13.41 -6.69 30.62
N ILE A 262 12.43 -7.45 31.12
CA ILE A 262 11.01 -7.11 30.93
C ILE A 262 10.64 -5.84 31.72
N LEU A 263 11.13 -5.69 32.95
CA LEU A 263 10.90 -4.52 33.79
C LEU A 263 11.49 -3.23 33.21
N MET A 264 12.64 -3.28 32.52
CA MET A 264 13.24 -2.14 31.81
C MET A 264 12.26 -1.40 30.88
N TYR A 265 11.30 -2.13 30.29
CA TYR A 265 10.28 -1.56 29.41
C TYR A 265 8.92 -1.43 30.10
N LEU A 266 8.57 -2.36 31.01
CA LEU A 266 7.30 -2.33 31.74
C LEU A 266 7.21 -1.15 32.72
N VAL A 267 8.32 -0.78 33.39
CA VAL A 267 8.35 0.36 34.32
C VAL A 267 8.02 1.68 33.60
N PRO A 268 8.70 2.09 32.50
CA PRO A 268 8.30 3.26 31.71
C PRO A 268 6.82 3.23 31.29
N THR A 269 6.33 2.11 30.74
CA THR A 269 4.92 1.99 30.29
C THR A 269 3.93 2.18 31.44
N LYS A 270 4.20 1.58 32.61
CA LYS A 270 3.38 1.78 33.81
C LYS A 270 3.42 3.22 34.32
N MET A 271 4.59 3.88 34.28
CA MET A 271 4.73 5.29 34.67
C MET A 271 3.93 6.22 33.76
N PHE A 272 3.91 5.97 32.44
CA PHE A 272 3.04 6.70 31.50
C PHE A 272 1.53 6.56 31.81
N LEU A 273 1.13 5.38 32.28
CA LEU A 273 -0.24 5.08 32.74
C LEU A 273 -0.50 5.57 34.18
N GLY A 274 0.46 6.26 34.81
CA GLY A 274 0.34 6.81 36.16
C GLY A 274 0.58 5.82 37.29
N HIS A 275 1.00 4.58 36.98
CA HIS A 275 1.41 3.58 37.95
C HIS A 275 2.92 3.68 38.23
N MET A 276 3.29 4.32 39.34
CA MET A 276 4.68 4.37 39.80
C MET A 276 5.08 3.05 40.47
N PRO A 277 6.30 2.52 40.25
CA PRO A 277 6.79 1.33 40.94
C PRO A 277 7.07 1.58 42.42
N LYS A 278 7.19 0.49 43.19
CA LYS A 278 7.78 0.51 44.54
C LYS A 278 9.31 0.44 44.47
N MET A 279 10.01 1.05 45.42
CA MET A 279 11.47 0.94 45.51
C MET A 279 11.92 -0.50 45.77
N GLU A 280 11.19 -1.24 46.63
CA GLU A 280 11.31 -2.70 46.84
C GLU A 280 11.43 -3.51 45.52
N LEU A 281 10.76 -3.07 44.45
CA LEU A 281 10.77 -3.75 43.14
C LEU A 281 11.99 -3.36 42.30
N LEU A 282 12.48 -2.13 42.45
CA LEU A 282 13.65 -1.65 41.72
C LEU A 282 14.94 -2.22 42.33
N GLU A 283 15.04 -2.22 43.66
CA GLU A 283 16.09 -2.89 44.44
C GLU A 283 16.17 -4.40 44.10
N LYS A 284 15.03 -5.11 44.13
CA LYS A 284 14.97 -6.57 43.88
C LYS A 284 15.54 -7.00 42.50
N TYR A 285 15.54 -6.11 41.52
CA TYR A 285 15.96 -6.39 40.15
C TYR A 285 17.11 -5.52 39.64
N ASP A 286 17.82 -4.79 40.52
CA ASP A 286 18.91 -3.89 40.14
C ASP A 286 18.48 -2.85 39.08
N LEU A 287 17.53 -1.98 39.43
CA LEU A 287 16.94 -0.98 38.52
C LEU A 287 17.14 0.46 39.01
N HIS A 288 18.21 0.70 39.78
CA HIS A 288 18.46 1.95 40.49
C HIS A 288 18.47 3.23 39.64
N ALA A 289 18.82 3.14 38.35
CA ALA A 289 18.70 4.27 37.43
C ALA A 289 17.28 4.86 37.34
N PHE A 290 16.23 4.09 37.69
CA PHE A 290 14.86 4.58 37.75
C PHE A 290 14.51 5.27 39.08
N ASP A 291 15.29 5.16 40.15
CA ASP A 291 14.90 5.65 41.48
C ASP A 291 14.72 7.19 41.48
N ASP A 292 15.65 7.93 40.87
CA ASP A 292 15.59 9.40 40.72
C ASP A 292 14.48 9.85 39.76
N VAL A 293 14.19 9.06 38.73
CA VAL A 293 13.10 9.32 37.78
C VAL A 293 11.75 9.11 38.45
N VAL A 294 11.60 8.01 39.21
CA VAL A 294 10.38 7.64 39.93
C VAL A 294 10.08 8.60 41.09
N THR A 295 11.10 9.08 41.80
CA THR A 295 10.93 10.13 42.82
C THR A 295 10.55 11.47 42.20
N SER A 296 11.18 11.89 41.11
CA SER A 296 10.89 13.18 40.47
C SER A 296 9.49 13.26 39.85
N VAL A 297 9.03 12.16 39.23
CA VAL A 297 7.67 12.04 38.65
C VAL A 297 6.62 11.70 39.74
N LYS A 298 7.03 11.44 40.99
CA LYS A 298 6.14 11.02 42.07
C LYS A 298 5.10 12.10 42.38
N TYR A 299 3.88 11.62 42.65
CA TYR A 299 2.66 12.40 42.86
C TYR A 299 2.74 13.53 43.91
N ARG A 300 3.70 13.51 44.83
CA ARG A 300 3.89 14.57 45.85
C ARG A 300 4.77 15.72 45.38
N ASP A 301 5.68 15.45 44.46
CA ASP A 301 6.84 16.31 44.23
C ASP A 301 6.73 17.06 42.89
N GLY A 302 6.53 16.34 41.79
CA GLY A 302 6.31 16.94 40.46
C GLY A 302 7.51 17.73 39.94
N ASN A 303 8.73 17.26 40.23
CA ASN A 303 9.96 18.04 40.13
C ASN A 303 10.57 17.96 38.72
N LEU A 304 10.41 19.03 37.93
CA LEU A 304 10.90 19.14 36.55
C LEU A 304 12.44 19.09 36.47
N ARG A 305 13.16 19.93 37.22
CA ARG A 305 14.64 19.87 37.34
C ARG A 305 15.13 18.50 37.84
N GLY A 306 14.41 17.91 38.79
CA GLY A 306 14.71 16.55 39.28
C GLY A 306 14.66 15.53 38.16
N LEU A 307 13.59 15.52 37.35
CA LEU A 307 13.46 14.63 36.19
C LEU A 307 14.56 14.91 35.16
N ALA A 308 14.83 16.18 34.83
CA ALA A 308 15.88 16.54 33.87
C ALA A 308 17.28 16.06 34.33
N THR A 309 17.62 16.25 35.60
CA THR A 309 18.89 15.79 36.18
C THR A 309 18.96 14.27 36.21
N ALA A 310 17.90 13.58 36.65
CA ALA A 310 17.82 12.12 36.70
C ALA A 310 18.03 11.47 35.32
N LEU A 311 17.47 12.08 34.26
CA LEU A 311 17.63 11.62 32.88
C LEU A 311 19.03 11.87 32.33
N GLU A 312 19.66 13.01 32.65
CA GLU A 312 21.00 13.32 32.17
C GLU A 312 22.08 12.48 32.90
N THR A 313 21.99 12.35 34.23
CA THR A 313 22.89 11.50 35.03
C THR A 313 22.88 10.04 34.56
N ASN A 314 21.70 9.51 34.18
CA ASN A 314 21.53 8.14 33.71
C ASN A 314 21.44 8.02 32.17
N ARG A 315 21.83 9.07 31.43
CA ARG A 315 21.59 9.19 29.98
C ARG A 315 22.17 8.03 29.17
N VAL A 316 23.42 7.66 29.42
CA VAL A 316 24.10 6.56 28.70
C VAL A 316 23.35 5.25 28.86
N PHE A 317 22.87 4.94 30.08
CA PHE A 317 22.09 3.75 30.37
C PHE A 317 20.73 3.76 29.64
N PHE A 318 19.99 4.88 29.70
CA PHE A 318 18.68 5.00 29.05
C PHE A 318 18.76 5.05 27.51
N VAL A 319 19.84 5.60 26.93
CA VAL A 319 20.11 5.57 25.50
C VAL A 319 20.45 4.16 25.04
N ASN A 320 21.35 3.46 25.73
CA ASN A 320 21.72 2.07 25.41
C ASN A 320 20.53 1.09 25.52
N CYS A 321 19.59 1.35 26.43
CA CYS A 321 18.35 0.58 26.53
C CYS A 321 17.28 0.97 25.50
N GLY A 322 17.46 2.09 24.79
CA GLY A 322 16.53 2.63 23.80
C GLY A 322 15.27 3.26 24.40
N ILE A 323 15.31 3.76 25.64
CA ILE A 323 14.13 4.30 26.36
C ILE A 323 14.22 5.80 26.70
N PHE A 324 15.37 6.45 26.47
CA PHE A 324 15.58 7.87 26.79
C PHE A 324 14.49 8.81 26.22
N LEU A 325 14.23 8.73 24.90
CA LEU A 325 13.22 9.55 24.20
C LEU A 325 11.77 9.29 24.66
N MET A 326 11.54 8.17 25.35
CA MET A 326 10.26 7.85 25.97
C MET A 326 10.21 8.42 27.39
N LEU A 327 11.25 8.20 28.20
CA LEU A 327 11.32 8.75 29.56
C LEU A 327 11.29 10.28 29.58
N GLU A 328 11.84 10.97 28.58
CA GLU A 328 11.70 12.43 28.46
C GLU A 328 10.23 12.89 28.35
N ARG A 329 9.37 12.12 27.67
CA ARG A 329 7.94 12.45 27.53
C ARG A 329 7.17 12.36 28.87
N LEU A 330 7.78 11.82 29.93
CA LEU A 330 7.24 11.92 31.29
C LEU A 330 7.18 13.38 31.80
N LYS A 331 7.87 14.34 31.14
CA LYS A 331 7.69 15.80 31.36
C LYS A 331 6.21 16.22 31.41
N VAL A 332 5.37 15.65 30.54
CA VAL A 332 3.92 15.89 30.51
C VAL A 332 3.22 15.45 31.80
N ILE A 333 3.70 14.37 32.42
CA ILE A 333 3.15 13.82 33.66
C ILE A 333 3.67 14.58 34.89
N THR A 334 4.91 15.11 34.86
CA THR A 334 5.37 16.07 35.86
C THR A 334 4.59 17.38 35.79
N TYR A 335 4.34 17.98 34.61
CA TYR A 335 3.51 19.21 34.52
C TYR A 335 2.11 19.00 35.08
N ARG A 336 1.45 17.87 34.76
CA ARG A 336 0.15 17.50 35.34
C ARG A 336 0.20 17.42 36.88
N THR A 337 1.29 16.89 37.41
CA THR A 337 1.50 16.68 38.86
C THR A 337 1.83 18.00 39.57
N LEU A 338 2.65 18.85 38.95
CA LEU A 338 2.93 20.21 39.37
C LEU A 338 1.65 21.06 39.40
N PHE A 339 0.87 21.05 38.31
CA PHE A 339 -0.43 21.73 38.25
C PHE A 339 -1.36 21.23 39.35
N LYS A 340 -1.42 19.91 39.61
CA LYS A 340 -2.19 19.38 40.76
C LYS A 340 -1.70 19.99 42.08
N ARG A 341 -0.39 19.99 42.33
CA ARG A 341 0.20 20.54 43.56
C ARG A 341 -0.17 22.01 43.75
N ILE A 342 -0.10 22.81 42.69
CA ILE A 342 -0.51 24.23 42.69
C ILE A 342 -2.01 24.38 43.00
N THR A 343 -2.89 23.62 42.34
CA THR A 343 -4.35 23.67 42.63
C THR A 343 -4.69 23.30 44.07
N HIS A 344 -3.92 22.38 44.68
CA HIS A 344 -4.12 21.96 46.06
C HIS A 344 -3.61 23.00 47.07
N ILE A 345 -2.50 23.68 46.78
CA ILE A 345 -1.96 24.78 47.59
C ILE A 345 -2.88 26.01 47.55
N LEU A 346 -3.36 26.39 46.36
CA LEU A 346 -4.25 27.54 46.19
C LEU A 346 -5.69 27.25 46.67
N ASN A 347 -6.11 25.98 46.66
CA ASN A 347 -7.45 25.52 47.06
C ASN A 347 -8.61 26.22 46.32
N THR A 348 -8.37 26.64 45.06
CA THR A 348 -9.34 27.33 44.20
C THR A 348 -9.59 26.54 42.91
N THR A 349 -10.82 26.64 42.37
CA THR A 349 -11.16 26.17 41.01
C THR A 349 -10.72 27.15 39.91
N LYS A 350 -9.89 28.14 40.26
CA LYS A 350 -9.49 29.29 39.46
C LYS A 350 -8.02 29.59 39.74
N VAL A 351 -7.15 29.29 38.79
CA VAL A 351 -5.68 29.42 38.93
C VAL A 351 -5.16 30.31 37.82
N GLN A 352 -4.41 31.37 38.16
CA GLN A 352 -3.76 32.24 37.17
C GLN A 352 -2.60 31.50 36.49
N ILE A 353 -2.37 31.77 35.20
CA ILE A 353 -1.27 31.14 34.43
C ILE A 353 0.09 31.55 35.01
N SER A 354 0.23 32.81 35.43
CA SER A 354 1.40 33.34 36.16
C SER A 354 1.78 32.52 37.41
N ALA A 355 0.81 31.94 38.12
CA ALA A 355 1.07 31.09 39.29
C ALA A 355 1.60 29.69 38.91
N PHE A 356 1.32 29.22 37.68
CA PHE A 356 1.96 28.03 37.12
C PHE A 356 3.36 28.37 36.60
N LEU A 357 3.53 29.50 35.91
CA LEU A 357 4.82 29.99 35.41
C LEU A 357 5.85 30.16 36.54
N GLN A 358 5.49 30.87 37.62
CA GLN A 358 6.37 31.04 38.78
C GLN A 358 6.80 29.70 39.41
N ALA A 359 5.91 28.71 39.41
CA ALA A 359 6.21 27.37 39.92
C ALA A 359 7.07 26.53 38.96
N ALA A 360 6.95 26.73 37.64
CA ALA A 360 7.82 26.12 36.64
C ALA A 360 9.25 26.69 36.70
N HIS A 361 9.39 28.03 36.76
CA HIS A 361 10.67 28.70 36.98
C HIS A 361 11.36 28.23 38.28
N PHE A 362 10.62 28.18 39.41
CA PHE A 362 11.17 27.67 40.68
C PHE A 362 11.67 26.21 40.59
N LEU A 363 11.08 25.42 39.70
CA LEU A 363 11.48 24.04 39.40
C LEU A 363 12.45 23.91 38.21
N GLY A 364 13.15 25.00 37.86
CA GLY A 364 14.31 25.02 36.97
C GLY A 364 14.00 25.20 35.48
N GLU A 365 12.79 25.60 35.12
CA GLU A 365 12.42 25.89 33.73
C GLU A 365 12.41 27.41 33.48
N GLU A 366 13.62 27.98 33.39
CA GLU A 366 13.85 29.43 33.42
C GLU A 366 13.47 30.16 32.11
N ASN A 367 13.37 29.44 30.99
CA ASN A 367 13.08 30.02 29.66
C ASN A 367 11.59 30.09 29.29
N MET A 368 10.69 29.47 30.07
CA MET A 368 9.26 29.45 29.76
C MET A 368 8.65 30.85 29.89
N ASP A 369 7.73 31.24 29.00
CA ASP A 369 6.95 32.47 29.12
C ASP A 369 5.46 32.19 29.41
N GLU A 370 4.61 33.23 29.50
CA GLU A 370 3.18 33.04 29.77
C GLU A 370 2.44 32.32 28.62
N ASP A 371 2.91 32.42 27.38
CA ASP A 371 2.30 31.77 26.21
C ASP A 371 2.74 30.30 26.09
N GLU A 372 4.00 29.96 26.39
CA GLU A 372 4.45 28.57 26.57
C GLU A 372 3.77 27.91 27.76
N ALA A 373 3.64 28.60 28.90
CA ALA A 373 2.90 28.09 30.06
C ALA A 373 1.42 27.83 29.72
N SER A 374 0.78 28.76 28.99
CA SER A 374 -0.57 28.60 28.46
C SER A 374 -0.67 27.40 27.50
N CYS A 375 0.31 27.23 26.62
CA CYS A 375 0.40 26.10 25.67
C CYS A 375 0.58 24.75 26.39
N VAL A 376 1.43 24.66 27.41
CA VAL A 376 1.60 23.43 28.23
C VAL A 376 0.29 23.06 28.92
N ILE A 377 -0.41 24.02 29.52
CA ILE A 377 -1.72 23.79 30.16
C ILE A 377 -2.77 23.39 29.11
N ALA A 378 -2.80 24.05 27.94
CA ALA A 378 -3.72 23.71 26.85
C ALA A 378 -3.51 22.26 26.36
N ASN A 379 -2.26 21.83 26.21
CA ASN A 379 -1.91 20.45 25.87
C ASN A 379 -2.38 19.45 26.94
N LEU A 380 -2.26 19.78 28.23
CA LEU A 380 -2.76 18.94 29.32
C LEU A 380 -4.29 18.82 29.36
N ILE A 381 -5.01 19.88 28.95
CA ILE A 381 -6.47 19.86 28.80
C ILE A 381 -6.86 19.03 27.57
N ALA A 382 -6.23 19.25 26.41
CA ALA A 382 -6.48 18.52 25.17
C ALA A 382 -6.24 17.01 25.32
N GLN A 383 -5.15 16.62 26.01
CA GLN A 383 -4.84 15.23 26.33
C GLN A 383 -5.69 14.65 27.50
N LYS A 384 -6.74 15.36 27.94
CA LYS A 384 -7.66 14.98 29.03
C LYS A 384 -6.96 14.67 30.37
N LYS A 385 -5.75 15.22 30.57
CA LYS A 385 -4.94 15.03 31.79
C LYS A 385 -5.43 15.94 32.93
N ILE A 386 -6.00 17.10 32.58
CA ILE A 386 -6.67 18.08 33.45
C ILE A 386 -8.11 18.30 32.92
N LYS A 387 -9.08 18.52 33.83
CA LYS A 387 -10.47 18.90 33.47
C LYS A 387 -10.71 20.38 33.75
N GLY A 388 -10.57 21.21 32.71
CA GLY A 388 -10.80 22.65 32.80
C GLY A 388 -10.81 23.32 31.42
N TYR A 389 -10.87 24.65 31.40
CA TYR A 389 -10.69 25.49 30.22
C TYR A 389 -9.82 26.71 30.54
N ILE A 390 -9.16 27.28 29.54
CA ILE A 390 -8.38 28.51 29.67
C ILE A 390 -9.27 29.70 29.34
N SER A 391 -9.23 30.73 30.18
CA SER A 391 -9.91 32.01 30.00
C SER A 391 -8.86 33.08 29.66
N HIS A 392 -8.54 33.20 28.37
CA HIS A 392 -7.50 34.11 27.88
C HIS A 392 -7.72 35.57 28.30
N GLN A 393 -8.98 36.04 28.33
CA GLN A 393 -9.35 37.39 28.79
C GLN A 393 -8.94 37.69 30.25
N HIS A 394 -8.69 36.65 31.06
CA HIS A 394 -8.31 36.78 32.47
C HIS A 394 -6.99 36.06 32.81
N GLN A 395 -6.24 35.59 31.80
CA GLN A 395 -5.03 34.76 31.90
C GLN A 395 -5.10 33.71 33.02
N MET A 396 -6.20 32.95 33.05
CA MET A 396 -6.48 31.99 34.11
C MET A 396 -7.09 30.69 33.59
N VAL A 397 -6.79 29.59 34.27
CA VAL A 397 -7.41 28.29 34.10
C VAL A 397 -8.61 28.17 35.03
N VAL A 398 -9.77 27.86 34.47
CA VAL A 398 -10.99 27.53 35.23
C VAL A 398 -11.17 26.03 35.21
N ILE A 399 -11.25 25.44 36.39
CA ILE A 399 -11.08 24.01 36.62
C ILE A 399 -12.39 23.41 37.15
N SER A 400 -12.74 22.20 36.72
CA SER A 400 -13.94 21.52 37.20
C SER A 400 -13.85 21.15 38.69
N LYS A 401 -15.00 20.93 39.34
CA LYS A 401 -15.08 20.50 40.76
C LYS A 401 -14.32 19.20 41.01
N ASP A 402 -14.30 18.30 40.04
CA ASP A 402 -13.32 17.21 39.93
C ASP A 402 -12.21 17.65 38.96
N PRO A 403 -11.08 18.22 39.45
CA PRO A 403 -10.12 18.92 38.60
C PRO A 403 -9.32 17.98 37.67
N LEU A 404 -9.35 16.68 37.97
CA LEU A 404 -8.52 15.68 37.31
C LEU A 404 -9.33 14.42 37.03
N GLN A 405 -9.30 13.98 35.79
CA GLN A 405 -9.62 12.59 35.47
C GLN A 405 -8.55 11.71 36.12
N MET A 406 -8.94 10.67 36.86
CA MET A 406 -8.01 9.56 37.17
C MET A 406 -7.57 8.97 35.83
N ILE A 407 -6.28 8.64 35.67
CA ILE A 407 -5.81 7.95 34.46
C ILE A 407 -6.51 6.58 34.33
N PHE A 408 -6.89 6.00 35.48
CA PHE A 408 -7.69 4.78 35.63
C PHE A 408 -9.16 4.90 35.18
N ALA A 409 -9.64 6.08 34.77
CA ALA A 409 -11.05 6.29 34.40
C ALA A 409 -11.48 5.51 33.13
N GLN A 410 -10.54 5.03 32.32
CA GLN A 410 -10.80 4.14 31.18
C GLN A 410 -10.77 2.64 31.55
N PHE A 411 -10.42 2.31 32.80
CA PHE A 411 -10.18 0.94 33.28
C PHE A 411 -11.17 0.49 34.37
N GLY A 412 -11.70 1.43 35.17
CA GLY A 412 -12.59 1.11 36.29
C GLY A 412 -13.90 0.42 35.90
N LEU A 413 -14.53 0.83 34.79
CA LEU A 413 -15.81 0.25 34.35
C LEU A 413 -15.69 -1.22 33.93
N LEU A 414 -14.61 -1.57 33.23
CA LEU A 414 -14.43 -2.93 32.70
C LEU A 414 -14.12 -3.94 33.82
N LEU A 415 -13.32 -3.54 34.82
CA LEU A 415 -13.03 -4.38 35.98
C LEU A 415 -14.23 -4.56 36.90
N LEU A 416 -15.09 -3.54 37.04
CA LEU A 416 -16.37 -3.69 37.75
C LEU A 416 -17.31 -4.67 37.02
N ALA A 417 -17.41 -4.59 35.69
CA ALA A 417 -18.22 -5.53 34.92
C ALA A 417 -17.78 -7.00 35.09
N VAL A 418 -16.46 -7.26 35.05
CA VAL A 418 -15.90 -8.62 35.24
C VAL A 418 -16.02 -9.09 36.70
N ALA A 419 -15.82 -8.20 37.68
CA ALA A 419 -15.98 -8.54 39.10
C ALA A 419 -17.45 -8.91 39.43
N VAL A 420 -18.42 -8.12 38.96
CA VAL A 420 -19.85 -8.37 39.18
C VAL A 420 -20.31 -9.71 38.58
N PHE A 421 -19.77 -10.13 37.43
CA PHE A 421 -20.06 -11.45 36.85
C PHE A 421 -19.42 -12.64 37.57
N SER A 422 -18.46 -12.41 38.47
CA SER A 422 -17.77 -13.47 39.24
C SER A 422 -18.19 -13.57 40.72
N ALA A 423 -18.85 -12.54 41.25
CA ALA A 423 -19.39 -12.51 42.63
C ALA A 423 -20.86 -12.97 42.72
N GLY A 424 -21.46 -13.44 41.62
CA GLY A 424 -22.86 -13.83 41.51
C GLY A 424 -23.25 -15.18 42.13
N ALA A 425 -22.62 -15.58 43.24
CA ALA A 425 -22.92 -16.84 43.94
C ALA A 425 -22.84 -16.67 45.46
N ASN A 426 -23.83 -17.22 46.16
CA ASN A 426 -23.96 -17.26 47.63
C ASN A 426 -23.99 -15.90 48.34
N TYR A 427 -25.19 -15.41 48.65
CA TYR A 427 -25.59 -15.22 50.05
C TYR A 427 -27.09 -15.44 50.22
N THR A 428 -27.46 -16.25 51.21
CA THR A 428 -28.85 -16.62 51.52
C THR A 428 -29.55 -15.53 52.33
N ALA A 429 -30.86 -15.41 52.16
CA ALA A 429 -31.67 -14.47 52.95
C ALA A 429 -31.64 -14.80 54.45
N SER A 430 -31.59 -13.76 55.28
CA SER A 430 -32.02 -13.80 56.68
C SER A 430 -33.02 -12.68 56.91
N SER A 431 -34.14 -12.99 57.55
CA SER A 431 -35.08 -11.98 58.01
C SER A 431 -34.58 -11.38 59.33
N GLY A 432 -34.80 -10.08 59.52
CA GLY A 432 -34.57 -9.37 60.77
C GLY A 432 -35.59 -8.25 60.89
N LYS A 433 -36.32 -8.23 62.00
CA LYS A 433 -37.30 -7.19 62.35
C LYS A 433 -36.83 -6.49 63.62
N ASP A 434 -37.33 -5.26 63.78
CA ASP A 434 -37.34 -4.48 65.02
C ASP A 434 -35.91 -4.10 65.51
N GLU A 435 -35.65 -2.98 66.19
CA GLU A 435 -36.51 -2.20 67.09
C GLU A 435 -36.53 -0.68 66.81
N LEU A 436 -37.36 0.01 67.60
CA LEU A 436 -37.64 1.44 67.58
C LEU A 436 -36.93 2.16 68.73
N LEU A 437 -36.15 3.20 68.44
CA LEU A 437 -35.73 4.19 69.43
C LEU A 437 -35.99 5.60 68.88
N GLY A 438 -36.89 6.32 69.54
CA GLY A 438 -37.24 7.70 69.21
C GLY A 438 -36.35 8.71 69.92
N ALA A 439 -36.10 9.85 69.25
CA ALA A 439 -35.52 11.04 69.85
C ALA A 439 -36.42 12.25 69.49
N THR A 440 -36.76 12.98 70.54
CA THR A 440 -37.61 14.20 70.66
C THR A 440 -37.63 15.17 69.47
N GLU A 441 -38.82 15.75 69.25
CA GLU A 441 -39.02 16.99 68.49
C GLU A 441 -38.31 18.18 69.15
N ASP A 442 -37.66 19.02 68.34
CA ASP A 442 -37.65 20.51 68.37
C ASP A 442 -36.32 21.05 67.80
N ASP A 443 -36.34 21.55 66.56
CA ASP A 443 -36.15 22.99 66.27
C ASP A 443 -36.38 23.33 64.77
N HIS A 444 -36.72 24.58 64.46
CA HIS A 444 -37.06 25.01 63.09
C HIS A 444 -35.84 25.34 62.21
N PHE A 445 -35.61 24.57 61.15
CA PHE A 445 -34.95 25.07 59.92
C PHE A 445 -35.50 24.40 58.65
N GLU A 446 -36.71 24.81 58.23
CA GLU A 446 -37.30 24.34 56.97
C GLU A 446 -36.54 24.95 55.78
N PHE A 447 -35.64 24.19 55.17
CA PHE A 447 -35.00 24.56 53.91
C PHE A 447 -36.07 24.70 52.82
N MET A 448 -36.44 25.95 52.50
CA MET A 448 -37.51 26.28 51.57
C MET A 448 -37.17 25.81 50.15
N THR A 449 -37.55 24.56 49.84
CA THR A 449 -37.23 23.89 48.57
C THR A 449 -37.78 24.69 47.39
N PRO A 450 -36.93 25.09 46.41
CA PRO A 450 -37.38 25.94 45.31
C PRO A 450 -38.48 25.28 44.47
N VAL A 451 -39.39 26.09 43.93
CA VAL A 451 -40.62 25.62 43.25
C VAL A 451 -40.33 24.66 42.09
N HIS A 452 -39.19 24.79 41.40
CA HIS A 452 -38.80 23.86 40.33
C HIS A 452 -38.42 22.46 40.84
N TYR A 453 -37.79 22.32 42.01
CA TYR A 453 -37.56 21.00 42.62
C TYR A 453 -38.88 20.38 43.10
N LYS A 454 -39.83 21.20 43.61
CA LYS A 454 -41.18 20.74 43.96
C LYS A 454 -41.95 20.24 42.73
N LEU A 455 -41.78 20.91 41.58
CA LEU A 455 -42.36 20.49 40.30
C LEU A 455 -41.71 19.22 39.74
N GLU A 456 -40.39 19.10 39.75
CA GLU A 456 -39.67 17.88 39.34
C GLU A 456 -40.10 16.67 40.18
N ALA A 457 -40.11 16.83 41.52
CA ALA A 457 -40.54 15.77 42.43
C ALA A 457 -42.02 15.38 42.25
N PHE A 458 -42.89 16.34 41.91
CA PHE A 458 -44.29 16.07 41.57
C PHE A 458 -44.42 15.25 40.27
N LEU A 459 -43.73 15.67 39.20
CA LEU A 459 -43.76 15.00 37.89
C LEU A 459 -43.19 13.58 37.98
N MET A 460 -42.08 13.39 38.70
CA MET A 460 -41.39 12.09 38.78
C MET A 460 -42.03 11.09 39.74
N LYS A 461 -42.89 11.52 40.67
CA LYS A 461 -43.47 10.68 41.73
C LYS A 461 -44.15 9.39 41.21
N ASN A 462 -44.85 9.50 40.09
CA ASN A 462 -45.62 8.41 39.48
C ASN A 462 -45.16 8.08 38.05
N TYR A 463 -44.01 8.61 37.59
CA TYR A 463 -43.54 8.43 36.21
C TYR A 463 -42.58 7.25 36.08
N SER A 464 -42.66 6.50 34.97
CA SER A 464 -41.78 5.36 34.71
C SER A 464 -41.31 5.37 33.25
N LYS A 465 -40.07 5.81 33.04
CA LYS A 465 -39.42 5.91 31.71
C LYS A 465 -39.29 4.61 30.91
N ARG A 466 -39.64 3.46 31.51
CA ARG A 466 -39.64 2.13 30.85
C ARG A 466 -40.96 1.82 30.14
N LEU A 467 -41.98 2.65 30.29
CA LEU A 467 -43.32 2.45 29.74
C LEU A 467 -43.65 3.55 28.73
N LEU A 468 -44.41 3.20 27.69
CA LEU A 468 -44.93 4.15 26.71
C LEU A 468 -45.81 5.21 27.42
N PRO A 469 -45.55 6.52 27.24
CA PRO A 469 -46.31 7.58 27.91
C PRO A 469 -47.67 7.80 27.22
N ARG A 470 -48.66 7.01 27.64
CA ARG A 470 -50.04 7.07 27.13
C ARG A 470 -51.04 6.75 28.23
N ARG A 471 -52.17 7.46 28.26
CA ARG A 471 -53.27 7.18 29.21
C ARG A 471 -54.11 5.96 28.79
N PHE A 472 -54.23 5.69 27.49
CA PHE A 472 -55.07 4.60 26.97
C PHE A 472 -54.29 3.58 26.14
N LEU A 473 -54.59 2.28 26.31
CA LEU A 473 -53.89 1.16 25.66
C LEU A 473 -54.07 1.09 24.13
N ASN A 474 -55.14 1.71 23.60
CA ASN A 474 -55.43 1.74 22.17
C ASN A 474 -54.79 2.92 21.43
N GLU A 475 -54.09 3.81 22.14
CA GLU A 475 -53.47 4.99 21.54
C GLU A 475 -51.99 4.80 21.24
N SER A 476 -51.54 5.41 20.15
CA SER A 476 -50.16 5.42 19.67
C SER A 476 -49.50 6.76 19.96
N VAL A 477 -48.33 6.75 20.62
CA VAL A 477 -47.49 7.94 20.77
C VAL A 477 -47.07 8.44 19.38
N LYS A 478 -47.32 9.71 19.09
CA LYS A 478 -47.01 10.35 17.80
C LYS A 478 -45.69 11.12 17.93
N VAL A 479 -44.61 10.49 17.49
CA VAL A 479 -43.29 11.12 17.44
C VAL A 479 -43.16 11.90 16.14
N MET A 480 -42.77 13.18 16.27
CA MET A 480 -42.26 14.03 15.20
C MET A 480 -40.74 13.86 15.18
N PHE A 481 -40.16 13.67 14.00
CA PHE A 481 -38.72 13.54 13.80
C PHE A 481 -38.28 14.52 12.71
N SER A 482 -37.23 15.29 12.98
CA SER A 482 -36.61 16.21 12.03
C SER A 482 -35.08 16.15 12.17
N MET A 483 -34.37 16.40 11.07
CA MET A 483 -32.92 16.44 11.04
C MET A 483 -32.46 17.77 10.43
N GLU A 484 -31.44 18.38 11.03
CA GLU A 484 -30.73 19.55 10.51
C GLU A 484 -29.28 19.13 10.23
N LEU A 485 -28.78 19.39 9.02
CA LEU A 485 -27.41 19.07 8.65
C LEU A 485 -26.48 20.18 9.15
N TYR A 486 -25.38 19.80 9.81
CA TYR A 486 -24.38 20.78 10.26
C TYR A 486 -23.15 20.77 9.35
N GLN A 487 -22.61 19.59 9.04
CA GLN A 487 -21.52 19.44 8.06
C GLN A 487 -21.45 18.00 7.52
N ILE A 488 -20.99 17.86 6.27
CA ILE A 488 -20.47 16.60 5.75
C ILE A 488 -18.99 16.54 6.13
N ILE A 489 -18.57 15.55 6.93
CA ILE A 489 -17.20 15.42 7.41
C ILE A 489 -16.35 14.66 6.38
N GLU A 490 -16.81 13.47 5.98
CA GLU A 490 -16.10 12.59 5.07
C GLU A 490 -17.10 11.92 4.11
N VAL A 491 -16.72 11.83 2.83
CA VAL A 491 -17.30 10.88 1.87
C VAL A 491 -16.13 9.98 1.48
N ASN A 492 -16.19 8.69 1.85
CA ASN A 492 -15.10 7.75 1.60
C ASN A 492 -15.45 6.89 0.38
N GLU A 493 -14.96 7.26 -0.81
CA GLU A 493 -15.32 6.55 -2.04
C GLU A 493 -14.85 5.08 -2.08
N PRO A 494 -13.61 4.73 -1.68
CA PRO A 494 -13.15 3.34 -1.71
C PRO A 494 -13.94 2.41 -0.78
N SER A 495 -14.35 2.91 0.40
CA SER A 495 -15.05 2.13 1.44
C SER A 495 -16.57 2.28 1.40
N GLN A 496 -17.10 3.08 0.47
CA GLN A 496 -18.55 3.28 0.23
C GLN A 496 -19.34 3.66 1.50
N TYR A 497 -18.84 4.65 2.25
CA TYR A 497 -19.54 5.25 3.39
C TYR A 497 -19.48 6.78 3.37
N MET A 498 -20.43 7.40 4.08
CA MET A 498 -20.42 8.84 4.38
C MET A 498 -20.52 9.06 5.88
N LEU A 499 -19.82 10.08 6.38
CA LEU A 499 -19.86 10.55 7.76
C LEU A 499 -20.39 12.00 7.78
N ILE A 500 -21.55 12.19 8.40
CA ILE A 500 -22.17 13.51 8.58
C ILE A 500 -22.30 13.85 10.07
N ASN A 501 -22.23 15.15 10.38
CA ASN A 501 -22.67 15.69 11.67
C ASN A 501 -24.05 16.31 11.47
N ALA A 502 -25.04 15.80 12.20
CA ALA A 502 -26.43 16.22 12.10
C ALA A 502 -27.05 16.44 13.49
N TRP A 503 -27.87 17.47 13.61
CA TRP A 503 -28.73 17.68 14.78
C TRP A 503 -30.06 16.98 14.56
N ILE A 504 -30.47 16.21 15.56
CA ILE A 504 -31.75 15.50 15.56
C ILE A 504 -32.69 16.19 16.52
N ILE A 505 -33.88 16.51 16.01
CA ILE A 505 -34.97 17.15 16.74
C ILE A 505 -36.12 16.15 16.80
N GLU A 506 -36.29 15.57 17.97
CA GLU A 506 -37.45 14.72 18.28
C GLU A 506 -38.44 15.48 19.14
N ARG A 507 -39.72 15.32 18.82
CA ARG A 507 -40.82 15.90 19.58
C ARG A 507 -41.92 14.87 19.77
N TRP A 508 -42.50 14.81 20.96
CA TRP A 508 -43.71 14.03 21.21
C TRP A 508 -44.56 14.70 22.28
N TYR A 509 -45.79 14.25 22.43
CA TYR A 509 -46.63 14.62 23.57
C TYR A 509 -46.59 13.49 24.60
N ASP A 510 -46.40 13.86 25.87
CA ASP A 510 -46.44 12.97 27.02
C ASP A 510 -47.63 13.37 27.92
N ASP A 511 -48.57 12.45 28.11
CA ASP A 511 -49.80 12.68 28.88
C ASP A 511 -49.62 12.55 30.40
N LEU A 512 -48.45 12.06 30.86
CA LEU A 512 -48.16 11.82 32.28
C LEU A 512 -47.34 12.97 32.87
N LEU A 513 -46.50 13.62 32.08
CA LEU A 513 -45.67 14.76 32.51
C LEU A 513 -46.38 16.13 32.46
N TYR A 514 -47.71 16.17 32.64
CA TYR A 514 -48.49 17.41 32.64
C TYR A 514 -48.53 18.08 34.03
N TRP A 515 -48.39 19.41 34.06
CA TRP A 515 -48.66 20.24 35.23
C TRP A 515 -49.43 21.50 34.84
N ASN A 516 -50.18 22.07 35.79
CA ASN A 516 -50.78 23.39 35.64
C ASN A 516 -49.75 24.47 36.02
N PRO A 517 -49.34 25.38 35.11
CA PRO A 517 -48.39 26.44 35.44
C PRO A 517 -48.84 27.31 36.62
N LYS A 518 -50.15 27.51 36.81
CA LYS A 518 -50.68 28.39 37.87
C LYS A 518 -50.37 27.90 39.28
N GLU A 519 -50.27 26.58 39.47
CA GLU A 519 -49.99 25.96 40.78
C GLU A 519 -48.49 26.01 41.12
N PHE A 520 -47.62 25.90 40.11
CA PHE A 520 -46.16 25.89 40.25
C PHE A 520 -45.54 27.22 39.81
N GLY A 521 -45.98 28.33 40.40
CA GLY A 521 -45.31 29.64 40.26
C GLY A 521 -45.28 30.22 38.84
N SER A 522 -46.24 29.86 37.97
CA SER A 522 -46.27 30.21 36.54
C SER A 522 -45.11 29.66 35.71
N ILE A 523 -44.47 28.55 36.14
CA ILE A 523 -43.44 27.86 35.34
C ILE A 523 -44.07 27.30 34.05
N LYS A 524 -43.68 27.88 32.91
CA LYS A 524 -44.14 27.49 31.55
C LYS A 524 -43.22 26.50 30.83
N GLN A 525 -42.03 26.23 31.35
CA GLN A 525 -41.11 25.23 30.80
C GLN A 525 -40.19 24.72 31.92
N ILE A 526 -39.82 23.44 31.87
CA ILE A 526 -38.80 22.84 32.72
C ILE A 526 -37.83 22.05 31.83
N ILE A 527 -36.57 21.95 32.25
CA ILE A 527 -35.51 21.22 31.55
C ILE A 527 -35.03 20.12 32.49
N LEU A 528 -35.18 18.86 32.07
CA LEU A 528 -34.83 17.68 32.88
C LEU A 528 -33.78 16.84 32.14
N PRO A 529 -32.98 16.02 32.84
CA PRO A 529 -32.06 15.08 32.18
C PRO A 529 -32.82 14.11 31.26
N SER A 530 -32.28 13.83 30.08
CA SER A 530 -32.82 12.80 29.16
C SER A 530 -33.05 11.46 29.86
N GLY A 531 -32.09 11.06 30.71
CA GLY A 531 -32.12 9.79 31.45
C GLY A 531 -33.25 9.60 32.47
N VAL A 532 -34.16 10.55 32.69
CA VAL A 532 -35.36 10.36 33.56
C VAL A 532 -36.70 10.33 32.81
N VAL A 533 -36.73 10.70 31.53
CA VAL A 533 -37.94 10.73 30.67
C VAL A 533 -37.98 9.48 29.78
N TRP A 534 -39.15 9.02 29.32
CA TRP A 534 -39.23 8.03 28.23
C TRP A 534 -38.81 8.67 26.92
N ILE A 535 -37.98 8.00 26.13
CA ILE A 535 -37.47 8.45 24.83
C ILE A 535 -37.89 7.42 23.78
N PRO A 536 -38.32 7.81 22.56
CA PRO A 536 -38.64 6.87 21.50
C PRO A 536 -37.38 6.20 20.94
N ASP A 537 -37.46 4.89 20.64
CA ASP A 537 -36.35 4.16 20.04
C ASP A 537 -36.13 4.55 18.57
N THR A 538 -35.14 5.39 18.27
CA THR A 538 -34.71 5.74 16.89
C THR A 538 -33.33 5.18 16.56
N THR A 539 -33.28 4.27 15.58
CA THR A 539 -32.06 3.57 15.14
C THR A 539 -31.85 3.69 13.63
N LEU A 540 -30.60 3.82 13.18
CA LEU A 540 -30.23 3.97 11.76
C LEU A 540 -29.82 2.61 11.16
N TYR A 541 -30.67 2.02 10.32
CA TYR A 541 -30.47 0.64 9.81
C TYR A 541 -29.23 0.44 8.93
N ASN A 542 -28.75 1.49 8.25
CA ASN A 542 -27.56 1.45 7.40
C ASN A 542 -26.30 2.02 8.09
N SER A 543 -26.36 2.21 9.41
CA SER A 543 -25.20 2.58 10.23
C SER A 543 -24.09 1.54 10.09
N LEU A 544 -22.84 2.01 10.08
CA LEU A 544 -21.65 1.16 10.22
C LEU A 544 -21.16 1.06 11.68
N VAL A 545 -21.77 1.85 12.58
CA VAL A 545 -21.50 1.84 14.02
C VAL A 545 -22.70 1.20 14.73
N MET A 546 -22.44 0.14 15.52
CA MET A 546 -23.47 -0.62 16.23
C MET A 546 -23.79 -0.08 17.64
N ASN A 547 -22.99 0.86 18.15
CA ASN A 547 -23.16 1.50 19.46
C ASN A 547 -23.60 2.97 19.27
N ASP A 548 -24.85 3.30 19.57
CA ASP A 548 -25.33 4.69 19.49
C ASP A 548 -24.75 5.59 20.61
N ASP A 549 -24.29 5.01 21.73
CA ASP A 549 -23.62 5.74 22.82
C ASP A 549 -22.26 6.35 22.41
N ASP A 550 -21.60 5.79 21.38
CA ASP A 550 -20.30 6.28 20.87
C ASP A 550 -20.48 7.40 19.81
N SER A 551 -21.67 7.52 19.21
CA SER A 551 -21.96 8.39 18.06
C SER A 551 -22.96 9.52 18.35
N THR A 552 -23.79 9.38 19.38
CA THR A 552 -24.84 10.33 19.77
C THR A 552 -24.51 11.03 21.10
N ARG A 553 -25.06 12.24 21.31
CA ARG A 553 -24.94 12.93 22.61
C ARG A 553 -26.26 13.53 23.06
N LEU A 554 -27.11 12.71 23.69
CA LEU A 554 -28.37 13.15 24.27
C LEU A 554 -28.16 14.35 25.22
N LEU A 555 -28.83 15.47 24.93
CA LEU A 555 -28.86 16.64 25.81
C LEU A 555 -30.02 16.52 26.82
N ASN A 556 -30.22 17.55 27.63
CA ASN A 556 -31.38 17.64 28.51
C ASN A 556 -32.66 17.84 27.68
N VAL A 557 -33.73 17.19 28.11
CA VAL A 557 -35.07 17.27 27.51
C VAL A 557 -35.78 18.53 28.00
N LYS A 558 -36.39 19.27 27.07
CA LYS A 558 -37.24 20.43 27.38
C LYS A 558 -38.71 20.00 27.39
N LEU A 559 -39.43 20.41 28.44
CA LEU A 559 -40.83 20.08 28.67
C LEU A 559 -41.66 21.39 28.68
N THR A 560 -42.72 21.45 27.88
CA THR A 560 -43.63 22.61 27.75
C THR A 560 -45.09 22.14 27.84
N PRO A 561 -45.89 22.57 28.86
CA PRO A 561 -47.22 22.04 29.09
C PRO A 561 -48.26 22.68 28.16
N ASP A 562 -49.05 21.87 27.47
CA ASP A 562 -50.14 22.32 26.61
C ASP A 562 -51.47 22.29 27.39
N THR A 563 -51.94 23.47 27.81
CA THR A 563 -53.16 23.61 28.60
C THR A 563 -54.45 23.34 27.82
N GLN A 564 -54.41 23.23 26.49
CA GLN A 564 -55.56 22.81 25.68
C GLN A 564 -55.65 21.28 25.58
N LYS A 565 -54.51 20.57 25.58
CA LYS A 565 -54.45 19.11 25.45
C LYS A 565 -54.33 18.35 26.78
N GLN A 566 -54.01 19.04 27.88
CA GLN A 566 -53.67 18.43 29.18
C GLN A 566 -52.51 17.42 29.09
N SER A 567 -51.55 17.69 28.21
CA SER A 567 -50.36 16.89 27.92
C SER A 567 -49.16 17.82 27.76
N THR A 568 -47.95 17.32 27.92
CA THR A 568 -46.72 18.12 27.78
C THR A 568 -46.03 17.83 26.47
N LEU A 569 -45.72 18.89 25.70
CA LEU A 569 -44.81 18.79 24.56
C LEU A 569 -43.40 18.57 25.10
N VAL A 570 -42.84 17.42 24.74
CA VAL A 570 -41.48 17.01 25.02
C VAL A 570 -40.64 17.32 23.79
N GLU A 571 -39.54 18.05 23.96
CA GLU A 571 -38.56 18.35 22.90
C GLU A 571 -37.19 17.79 23.32
N LEU A 572 -36.64 16.89 22.51
CA LEU A 572 -35.30 16.34 22.62
C LEU A 572 -34.47 16.80 21.43
N LEU A 573 -33.37 17.50 21.70
CA LEU A 573 -32.38 17.93 20.71
C LEU A 573 -31.05 17.24 21.03
N TYR A 574 -30.41 16.63 20.03
CA TYR A 574 -29.10 16.02 20.21
C TYR A 574 -28.25 16.05 18.92
N PRO A 575 -26.94 16.33 19.00
CA PRO A 575 -26.04 16.16 17.87
C PRO A 575 -25.66 14.68 17.73
N THR A 576 -25.47 14.27 16.48
CA THR A 576 -25.18 12.88 16.08
C THR A 576 -24.12 12.84 14.98
N LEU A 577 -23.21 11.88 15.08
CA LEU A 577 -22.25 11.55 14.02
C LEU A 577 -22.73 10.28 13.30
N TYR A 578 -23.53 10.45 12.24
CA TYR A 578 -23.98 9.31 11.45
C TYR A 578 -22.91 8.88 10.45
N GLN A 579 -22.27 7.75 10.71
CA GLN A 579 -21.46 7.01 9.75
C GLN A 579 -22.29 5.88 9.14
N PHE A 580 -22.56 5.95 7.84
CA PHE A 580 -23.45 4.99 7.18
C PHE A 580 -22.99 4.59 5.78
N SER A 581 -23.34 3.37 5.37
CA SER A 581 -23.00 2.87 4.04
C SER A 581 -23.88 3.51 2.96
N CYS A 582 -23.26 3.86 1.85
CA CYS A 582 -23.90 4.47 0.68
C CYS A 582 -23.25 4.00 -0.63
N MET A 583 -24.08 3.51 -1.57
CA MET A 583 -23.62 3.07 -2.89
C MET A 583 -23.46 4.29 -3.81
N LEU A 584 -22.21 4.71 -4.02
CA LEU A 584 -21.86 5.86 -4.85
C LEU A 584 -21.80 5.50 -6.34
N ASP A 585 -22.38 6.35 -7.20
CA ASP A 585 -22.35 6.21 -8.65
C ASP A 585 -21.20 7.04 -9.23
N LEU A 586 -20.08 6.37 -9.53
CA LEU A 586 -18.86 7.01 -10.00
C LEU A 586 -18.70 6.96 -11.53
N ARG A 587 -19.76 6.61 -12.27
CA ARG A 587 -19.72 6.48 -13.75
C ARG A 587 -19.13 7.71 -14.45
N PHE A 588 -19.48 8.91 -13.97
CA PHE A 588 -19.03 10.18 -14.55
C PHE A 588 -17.89 10.86 -13.78
N PHE A 589 -17.24 10.20 -12.80
CA PHE A 589 -16.17 10.80 -12.00
C PHE A 589 -15.06 11.45 -12.87
N PRO A 590 -14.55 12.66 -12.52
CA PRO A 590 -14.83 13.47 -11.34
C PRO A 590 -16.03 14.44 -11.49
N PHE A 591 -16.84 14.24 -12.53
CA PHE A 591 -18.01 15.04 -12.89
C PHE A 591 -19.31 14.42 -12.31
N ASP A 592 -19.23 13.79 -11.14
CA ASP A 592 -20.31 13.02 -10.53
C ASP A 592 -21.27 13.84 -9.64
N ILE A 593 -22.54 13.39 -9.65
CA ILE A 593 -23.61 13.84 -8.77
C ILE A 593 -24.12 12.60 -8.02
N GLN A 594 -23.99 12.61 -6.69
CA GLN A 594 -24.38 11.51 -5.83
C GLN A 594 -25.82 11.75 -5.34
N ALA A 595 -26.74 10.93 -5.86
CA ALA A 595 -28.18 11.17 -5.85
C ALA A 595 -29.00 10.05 -5.16
N ARG A 596 -28.39 9.35 -4.20
CA ARG A 596 -29.13 8.45 -3.30
C ARG A 596 -28.40 8.19 -1.99
N TYR A 597 -28.95 8.73 -0.92
CA TYR A 597 -28.76 8.20 0.42
C TYR A 597 -30.08 7.59 0.89
N ARG A 598 -29.97 6.47 1.59
CA ARG A 598 -31.10 5.68 2.08
C ARG A 598 -30.84 5.43 3.55
N ASN A 599 -31.39 6.29 4.39
CA ASN A 599 -31.37 6.12 5.84
C ASN A 599 -32.71 5.54 6.26
N PRO A 600 -32.84 4.23 6.55
CA PRO A 600 -34.05 3.70 7.14
C PRO A 600 -33.94 3.89 8.65
N SER A 601 -34.65 4.89 9.20
CA SER A 601 -35.00 4.83 10.62
C SER A 601 -36.21 3.91 10.80
N SER A 602 -36.32 3.23 11.94
CA SER A 602 -37.60 2.62 12.35
C SER A 602 -37.78 2.77 13.85
N SER A 603 -39.04 2.83 14.29
CA SER A 603 -39.41 2.57 15.68
C SER A 603 -40.63 1.66 15.72
N HIS A 604 -40.96 1.16 16.92
CA HIS A 604 -42.21 0.45 17.18
C HIS A 604 -43.40 1.42 17.34
N GLY A 605 -43.18 2.74 17.32
CA GLY A 605 -44.21 3.77 17.31
C GLY A 605 -44.56 4.22 15.89
N GLY A 606 -45.83 4.54 15.65
CA GLY A 606 -46.27 5.03 14.34
C GLY A 606 -45.80 6.45 14.06
N PHE A 607 -44.62 6.62 13.45
CA PHE A 607 -44.12 7.94 13.07
C PHE A 607 -45.11 8.67 12.17
N ARG A 608 -45.39 9.94 12.49
CA ARG A 608 -46.16 10.85 11.65
C ARG A 608 -45.28 12.05 11.29
N ARG A 609 -45.04 12.24 9.99
CA ARG A 609 -44.46 13.47 9.44
C ARG A 609 -45.27 14.66 9.98
N ILE A 610 -44.59 15.56 10.69
CA ILE A 610 -45.13 16.87 11.02
C ILE A 610 -44.45 17.87 10.11
N TYR A 611 -45.29 18.66 9.47
CA TYR A 611 -44.92 19.92 8.86
C TYR A 611 -45.84 20.95 9.53
N ASN A 612 -45.27 22.04 10.07
CA ASN A 612 -46.11 23.20 10.39
C ASN A 612 -46.46 23.86 9.05
N GLU A 613 -47.74 24.12 8.80
CA GLU A 613 -48.24 24.66 7.51
C GLU A 613 -47.76 26.10 7.19
N THR A 614 -46.79 26.62 7.94
CA THR A 614 -46.38 28.03 7.98
C THR A 614 -44.99 28.33 7.43
N GLN A 615 -44.17 27.33 7.07
CA GLN A 615 -42.87 27.55 6.40
C GLN A 615 -42.91 27.10 4.94
N LYS A 616 -42.52 27.99 4.02
CA LYS A 616 -42.33 27.67 2.60
C LYS A 616 -40.89 27.21 2.36
N GLY A 617 -40.66 25.91 2.38
CA GLY A 617 -39.38 25.28 2.03
C GLY A 617 -39.64 23.92 1.41
N ASP A 618 -39.02 23.63 0.26
CA ASP A 618 -39.25 22.40 -0.51
C ASP A 618 -38.18 21.32 -0.21
N GLU A 619 -37.55 21.44 0.96
CA GLU A 619 -36.45 20.61 1.44
C GLU A 619 -36.84 19.92 2.75
N ALA A 620 -36.23 18.77 3.01
CA ALA A 620 -36.68 17.85 4.07
C ALA A 620 -35.63 17.57 5.17
N ILE A 621 -34.46 18.20 5.05
CA ILE A 621 -33.41 18.34 6.05
C ILE A 621 -33.20 19.84 6.20
N GLY A 622 -33.15 20.36 7.43
CA GLY A 622 -32.85 21.78 7.65
C GLY A 622 -31.40 22.08 7.25
N MET A 623 -31.19 23.09 6.40
CA MET A 623 -29.87 23.44 5.83
C MET A 623 -29.35 24.81 6.32
N ASP A 624 -30.17 25.56 7.09
CA ASP A 624 -29.97 26.95 7.50
C ASP A 624 -28.64 27.22 8.26
N GLN A 625 -27.99 26.18 8.79
CA GLN A 625 -26.73 26.25 9.54
C GLN A 625 -25.63 25.33 8.98
N VAL A 626 -25.74 24.90 7.72
CA VAL A 626 -24.74 24.04 7.06
C VAL A 626 -23.44 24.80 6.83
N ILE A 627 -22.33 24.20 7.26
CA ILE A 627 -20.98 24.60 6.86
C ILE A 627 -20.71 24.07 5.45
N GLU A 628 -20.36 24.95 4.50
CA GLU A 628 -20.00 24.54 3.15
C GLU A 628 -18.77 23.61 3.13
N ASN A 629 -18.88 22.48 2.41
CA ASN A 629 -17.79 21.52 2.26
C ASN A 629 -16.89 21.89 1.05
N GLU A 630 -15.57 21.83 1.21
CA GLU A 630 -14.62 22.22 0.15
C GLU A 630 -14.62 21.29 -1.07
N GLY A 631 -15.02 20.01 -0.92
CA GLY A 631 -15.07 19.02 -2.00
C GLY A 631 -16.44 18.83 -2.66
N TRP A 632 -17.52 19.26 -2.00
CA TRP A 632 -18.91 18.97 -2.41
C TRP A 632 -19.82 20.19 -2.34
N TYR A 633 -20.66 20.36 -3.36
CA TYR A 633 -21.88 21.19 -3.28
C TYR A 633 -23.04 20.33 -2.81
N ILE A 634 -23.92 20.89 -1.97
CA ILE A 634 -25.20 20.28 -1.60
C ILE A 634 -26.29 20.88 -2.49
N LEU A 635 -27.15 20.03 -3.06
CA LEU A 635 -28.18 20.41 -4.04
C LEU A 635 -29.60 20.43 -3.46
N GLY A 636 -29.78 19.97 -2.22
CA GLY A 636 -31.06 19.86 -1.53
C GLY A 636 -31.33 18.45 -0.95
N SER A 637 -32.54 18.25 -0.43
CA SER A 637 -32.93 17.02 0.28
C SER A 637 -34.41 16.66 0.13
N THR A 638 -34.75 15.37 0.26
CA THR A 638 -36.13 14.85 0.27
C THR A 638 -36.32 13.77 1.34
N VAL A 639 -37.56 13.61 1.84
CA VAL A 639 -37.92 12.57 2.83
C VAL A 639 -39.21 11.85 2.43
N ASN A 640 -39.12 10.54 2.32
CA ASN A 640 -40.23 9.64 2.04
C ASN A 640 -40.61 8.83 3.29
N ARG A 641 -41.90 8.78 3.65
CA ARG A 641 -42.41 7.91 4.73
C ARG A 641 -42.91 6.60 4.13
N ILE A 642 -42.28 5.49 4.49
CA ILE A 642 -42.57 4.15 3.95
C ILE A 642 -43.11 3.26 5.08
N GLU A 643 -44.17 2.50 4.80
CA GLU A 643 -44.66 1.45 5.71
C GLU A 643 -44.24 0.07 5.17
N LYS A 644 -43.20 -0.52 5.78
CA LYS A 644 -42.66 -1.81 5.35
C LYS A 644 -43.07 -2.91 6.31
N LYS A 645 -43.59 -4.01 5.79
CA LYS A 645 -43.68 -5.29 6.53
C LYS A 645 -42.40 -6.08 6.28
N TYR A 646 -41.83 -6.63 7.34
CA TYR A 646 -40.68 -7.53 7.29
C TYR A 646 -41.13 -8.98 7.46
N GLU A 647 -40.44 -9.93 6.84
CA GLU A 647 -40.81 -11.36 6.86
C GLU A 647 -40.79 -11.95 8.27
N CYS A 648 -39.90 -11.46 9.14
CA CYS A 648 -39.80 -11.87 10.54
C CYS A 648 -40.94 -11.37 11.45
N CYS A 649 -41.81 -10.45 11.01
CA CYS A 649 -42.76 -9.77 11.89
C CYS A 649 -44.17 -9.65 11.29
N ALA A 650 -45.18 -9.89 12.12
CA ALA A 650 -46.58 -9.73 11.71
C ALA A 650 -46.95 -8.27 11.38
N ASN A 651 -46.36 -7.32 12.11
CA ASN A 651 -46.64 -5.89 12.05
C ASN A 651 -45.92 -5.17 10.89
N LYS A 652 -46.51 -4.04 10.44
CA LYS A 652 -45.81 -3.06 9.60
C LYS A 652 -44.97 -2.12 10.49
N TYR A 653 -43.79 -1.76 10.02
CA TYR A 653 -42.93 -0.74 10.61
C TYR A 653 -42.99 0.54 9.78
N THR A 654 -42.99 1.69 10.44
CA THR A 654 -42.89 3.00 9.78
C THR A 654 -41.42 3.41 9.68
N LEU A 655 -40.97 3.74 8.47
CA LEU A 655 -39.63 4.23 8.19
C LEU A 655 -39.66 5.60 7.52
N LEU A 656 -38.63 6.41 7.76
CA LEU A 656 -38.41 7.71 7.13
C LEU A 656 -37.12 7.65 6.31
N GLU A 657 -37.23 7.51 4.99
CA GLU A 657 -36.09 7.47 4.07
C GLU A 657 -35.63 8.91 3.75
N PHE A 658 -34.50 9.32 4.32
CA PHE A 658 -33.84 10.59 4.02
C PHE A 658 -32.90 10.44 2.81
N SER A 659 -33.14 11.23 1.76
CA SER A 659 -32.26 11.36 0.60
C SER A 659 -31.67 12.77 0.52
N LEU A 660 -30.35 12.85 0.56
CA LEU A 660 -29.56 14.06 0.30
C LEU A 660 -29.03 14.01 -1.15
N PHE A 661 -28.84 15.16 -1.80
CA PHE A 661 -28.27 15.25 -3.14
C PHE A 661 -26.99 16.10 -3.10
N ILE A 662 -25.85 15.57 -3.56
CA ILE A 662 -24.57 16.29 -3.57
C ILE A 662 -23.85 16.18 -4.91
N ARG A 663 -23.05 17.19 -5.26
CA ARG A 663 -22.29 17.30 -6.53
C ARG A 663 -20.83 17.58 -6.24
N ARG A 664 -19.92 16.84 -6.87
CA ARG A 664 -18.48 17.00 -6.66
C ARG A 664 -17.97 18.34 -7.22
N LYS A 665 -16.99 18.96 -6.56
CA LYS A 665 -16.18 20.07 -7.07
C LYS A 665 -14.98 19.47 -7.86
N PRO A 666 -14.97 19.51 -9.22
CA PRO A 666 -14.02 18.72 -10.02
C PRO A 666 -12.61 19.31 -10.14
N LEU A 667 -12.40 20.56 -9.71
CA LEU A 667 -11.19 21.35 -10.03
C LEU A 667 -9.88 20.71 -9.54
N PHE A 668 -9.87 20.12 -8.34
CA PHE A 668 -8.71 19.39 -7.79
C PHE A 668 -8.26 18.26 -8.73
N TYR A 669 -9.20 17.45 -9.23
CA TYR A 669 -8.92 16.32 -10.11
C TYR A 669 -8.51 16.75 -11.51
N LEU A 670 -9.08 17.87 -12.01
CA LEU A 670 -8.69 18.46 -13.29
C LEU A 670 -7.22 18.95 -13.27
N VAL A 671 -6.80 19.63 -12.21
CA VAL A 671 -5.44 20.17 -12.09
C VAL A 671 -4.42 19.08 -11.75
N ASN A 672 -4.74 18.14 -10.85
CA ASN A 672 -3.75 17.20 -10.31
C ASN A 672 -3.68 15.83 -11.02
N LEU A 673 -4.73 15.42 -11.75
CA LEU A 673 -4.73 14.15 -12.50
C LEU A 673 -4.77 14.37 -14.01
N ILE A 674 -5.75 15.13 -14.49
CA ILE A 674 -6.03 15.24 -15.93
C ILE A 674 -4.98 16.11 -16.64
N ALA A 675 -4.66 17.30 -16.12
CA ALA A 675 -3.68 18.19 -16.76
C ALA A 675 -2.26 17.59 -16.89
N PRO A 676 -1.65 16.96 -15.86
CA PRO A 676 -0.34 16.32 -16.01
C PRO A 676 -0.36 15.18 -17.01
N THR A 677 -1.44 14.38 -17.01
CA THR A 677 -1.67 13.29 -17.97
C THR A 677 -1.66 13.83 -19.41
N CYS A 678 -2.46 14.86 -19.69
CA CYS A 678 -2.53 15.50 -21.01
C CYS A 678 -1.18 16.07 -21.48
N VAL A 679 -0.39 16.63 -20.56
CA VAL A 679 0.96 17.14 -20.85
C VAL A 679 1.92 16.00 -21.18
N ILE A 680 1.94 14.92 -20.38
CA ILE A 680 2.78 13.74 -20.62
C ILE A 680 2.45 13.09 -21.96
N THR A 681 1.16 12.87 -22.26
CA THR A 681 0.73 12.30 -23.55
C THR A 681 1.10 13.18 -24.74
N LEU A 682 0.98 14.51 -24.60
CA LEU A 682 1.36 15.45 -25.66
C LEU A 682 2.87 15.44 -25.91
N ILE A 683 3.68 15.49 -24.86
CA ILE A 683 5.16 15.39 -24.94
C ILE A 683 5.56 14.06 -25.58
N SER A 684 4.89 12.95 -25.23
CA SER A 684 5.12 11.62 -25.80
C SER A 684 4.91 11.62 -27.32
N ILE A 685 3.72 12.06 -27.78
CA ILE A 685 3.36 12.09 -29.20
C ILE A 685 4.27 13.02 -30.01
N VAL A 686 4.61 14.20 -29.46
CA VAL A 686 5.56 15.14 -30.09
C VAL A 686 6.96 14.54 -30.14
N GLY A 687 7.41 13.83 -29.10
CA GLY A 687 8.71 13.19 -29.04
C GLY A 687 8.88 12.05 -30.05
N PHE A 688 7.91 11.12 -30.12
CA PHE A 688 7.94 9.97 -31.04
C PHE A 688 8.09 10.40 -32.51
N PHE A 689 7.35 11.43 -32.91
CA PHE A 689 7.34 11.95 -34.28
C PHE A 689 8.14 13.25 -34.45
N SER A 690 9.03 13.55 -33.50
CA SER A 690 9.99 14.66 -33.63
C SER A 690 11.02 14.34 -34.72
N SER A 691 11.42 15.37 -35.46
CA SER A 691 12.34 15.26 -36.60
C SER A 691 13.79 15.09 -36.12
N SER A 692 14.15 13.88 -35.68
CA SER A 692 15.49 13.53 -35.20
C SER A 692 16.57 13.80 -36.26
N THR A 693 17.28 14.91 -36.13
CA THR A 693 18.38 15.29 -37.00
C THR A 693 19.62 14.45 -36.72
N ILE A 694 20.16 13.81 -37.76
CA ILE A 694 21.50 13.20 -37.82
C ILE A 694 21.69 11.99 -36.89
N ASN A 695 21.35 10.82 -37.44
CA ASN A 695 21.84 9.44 -37.22
C ASN A 695 22.04 8.81 -35.82
N GLU A 696 22.29 9.53 -34.72
CA GLU A 696 22.53 8.91 -33.39
C GLU A 696 21.27 8.89 -32.49
N TYR A 697 20.43 9.94 -32.52
CA TYR A 697 19.24 10.13 -31.66
C TYR A 697 18.02 9.22 -31.97
N ARG A 698 18.24 7.95 -32.33
CA ARG A 698 17.18 7.06 -32.87
C ARG A 698 16.64 6.04 -31.88
N GLU A 699 17.38 5.70 -30.82
CA GLU A 699 16.97 4.70 -29.82
C GLU A 699 16.27 5.35 -28.61
N GLU A 700 16.60 6.61 -28.32
CA GLU A 700 15.94 7.46 -27.31
C GLU A 700 14.41 7.55 -27.54
N LYS A 701 13.96 7.56 -28.80
CA LYS A 701 12.53 7.54 -29.18
C LYS A 701 11.77 6.35 -28.58
N ILE A 702 12.42 5.19 -28.42
CA ILE A 702 11.82 3.98 -27.83
C ILE A 702 11.89 4.05 -26.30
N SER A 703 12.99 4.53 -25.73
CA SER A 703 13.14 4.75 -24.28
C SER A 703 12.10 5.73 -23.72
N LEU A 704 11.85 6.84 -24.43
CA LEU A 704 10.78 7.79 -24.13
C LEU A 704 9.39 7.10 -24.17
N GLY A 705 9.21 6.11 -25.04
CA GLY A 705 7.98 5.33 -25.15
C GLY A 705 7.73 4.42 -23.95
N ILE A 706 8.75 3.68 -23.53
CA ILE A 706 8.67 2.75 -22.40
C ILE A 706 8.49 3.52 -21.09
N THR A 707 9.24 4.61 -20.89
CA THR A 707 9.13 5.45 -19.67
C THR A 707 7.78 6.16 -19.53
N THR A 708 7.18 6.61 -20.65
CA THR A 708 5.86 7.26 -20.63
C THR A 708 4.72 6.26 -20.43
N LEU A 709 4.82 5.04 -20.99
CA LEU A 709 3.90 3.94 -20.66
C LEU A 709 3.98 3.53 -19.18
N LEU A 710 5.20 3.45 -18.61
CA LEU A 710 5.38 3.13 -17.19
C LEU A 710 4.79 4.22 -16.28
N SER A 711 5.07 5.49 -16.56
CA SER A 711 4.50 6.64 -15.85
C SER A 711 2.96 6.63 -15.86
N MET A 712 2.37 6.39 -17.04
CA MET A 712 0.92 6.28 -17.18
C MET A 712 0.33 5.05 -16.49
N SER A 713 1.08 3.94 -16.41
CA SER A 713 0.70 2.75 -15.65
C SER A 713 0.67 3.01 -14.13
N ILE A 714 1.57 3.85 -13.63
CA ILE A 714 1.56 4.33 -12.23
C ILE A 714 0.37 5.28 -12.00
N MET A 715 0.07 6.18 -12.95
CA MET A 715 -1.07 7.10 -12.84
C MET A 715 -2.42 6.37 -12.77
N ILE A 716 -2.66 5.33 -13.58
CA ILE A 716 -3.91 4.55 -13.48
C ILE A 716 -3.99 3.73 -12.19
N PHE A 717 -2.86 3.22 -11.67
CA PHE A 717 -2.82 2.55 -10.37
C PHE A 717 -3.20 3.52 -9.23
N MET A 718 -2.58 4.71 -9.20
CA MET A 718 -2.90 5.77 -8.23
C MET A 718 -4.38 6.20 -8.28
N VAL A 719 -5.01 6.17 -9.45
CA VAL A 719 -6.45 6.44 -9.60
C VAL A 719 -7.30 5.27 -9.12
N SER A 720 -6.88 4.03 -9.33
CA SER A 720 -7.55 2.84 -8.80
C SER A 720 -7.57 2.83 -7.27
N ASP A 721 -6.49 3.25 -6.61
CA ASP A 721 -6.42 3.38 -5.14
C ASP A 721 -7.38 4.45 -4.56
N LYS A 722 -8.00 5.28 -5.41
CA LYS A 722 -9.00 6.29 -5.03
C LYS A 722 -10.43 5.92 -5.41
N MET A 723 -10.66 4.68 -5.86
CA MET A 723 -11.97 4.20 -6.29
C MET A 723 -12.35 2.89 -5.58
N PRO A 724 -13.66 2.65 -5.34
CA PRO A 724 -14.12 1.37 -4.84
C PRO A 724 -13.91 0.29 -5.91
N SER A 725 -13.55 -0.92 -5.47
CA SER A 725 -13.25 -2.07 -6.33
C SER A 725 -14.50 -2.74 -6.91
N THR A 726 -15.35 -1.97 -7.59
CA THR A 726 -16.61 -2.43 -8.19
C THR A 726 -16.45 -2.75 -9.68
N SER A 727 -16.90 -3.93 -10.11
CA SER A 727 -16.85 -4.37 -11.52
C SER A 727 -18.10 -4.01 -12.35
N SER A 728 -19.04 -3.25 -11.78
CA SER A 728 -20.35 -2.94 -12.37
C SER A 728 -20.30 -1.94 -13.53
N PHE A 729 -19.27 -1.10 -13.60
CA PHE A 729 -19.02 -0.15 -14.68
C PHE A 729 -17.55 0.30 -14.66
N ILE A 730 -17.06 0.82 -15.79
CA ILE A 730 -15.77 1.51 -15.86
C ILE A 730 -16.02 3.02 -15.83
N PRO A 731 -15.48 3.78 -14.85
CA PRO A 731 -15.62 5.24 -14.78
C PRO A 731 -15.10 5.99 -16.01
N LEU A 732 -15.66 7.17 -16.29
CA LEU A 732 -15.27 8.04 -17.41
C LEU A 732 -13.76 8.36 -17.42
N ILE A 733 -13.17 8.62 -16.25
CA ILE A 733 -11.72 8.83 -16.11
C ILE A 733 -10.91 7.57 -16.47
N GLY A 734 -11.44 6.38 -16.21
CA GLY A 734 -10.84 5.11 -16.61
C GLY A 734 -10.82 4.95 -18.13
N TRP A 735 -11.91 5.30 -18.81
CA TRP A 735 -11.96 5.38 -20.28
C TRP A 735 -10.99 6.41 -20.86
N PHE A 736 -10.80 7.55 -20.20
CA PHE A 736 -9.77 8.53 -20.58
C PHE A 736 -8.35 7.94 -20.47
N TYR A 737 -8.00 7.31 -19.34
CA TYR A 737 -6.68 6.71 -19.16
C TYR A 737 -6.41 5.53 -20.10
N THR A 738 -7.39 4.64 -20.35
CA THR A 738 -7.22 3.53 -21.29
C THR A 738 -7.06 4.04 -22.74
N CYS A 739 -7.83 5.05 -23.16
CA CYS A 739 -7.61 5.72 -24.44
C CYS A 739 -6.20 6.31 -24.56
N MET A 740 -5.70 6.99 -23.53
CA MET A 740 -4.35 7.57 -23.54
C MET A 740 -3.24 6.51 -23.56
N MET A 741 -3.40 5.41 -22.83
CA MET A 741 -2.49 4.26 -22.88
C MET A 741 -2.46 3.62 -24.28
N MET A 742 -3.62 3.45 -24.91
CA MET A 742 -3.72 2.93 -26.28
C MET A 742 -3.09 3.88 -27.31
N LEU A 743 -3.18 5.20 -27.11
CA LEU A 743 -2.51 6.18 -27.98
C LEU A 743 -0.99 6.17 -27.85
N ILE A 744 -0.45 6.07 -26.63
CA ILE A 744 0.99 5.95 -26.41
C ILE A 744 1.49 4.61 -26.97
N SER A 745 0.81 3.50 -26.66
CA SER A 745 1.17 2.17 -27.16
C SER A 745 1.17 2.12 -28.70
N GLY A 746 0.10 2.60 -29.35
CA GLY A 746 0.05 2.75 -30.80
C GLY A 746 1.15 3.65 -31.36
N GLY A 747 1.46 4.77 -30.66
CA GLY A 747 2.54 5.68 -31.03
C GLY A 747 3.92 5.02 -31.02
N THR A 748 4.24 4.25 -29.98
CA THR A 748 5.52 3.52 -29.88
C THR A 748 5.67 2.41 -30.93
N LEU A 749 4.58 1.70 -31.26
CA LEU A 749 4.57 0.72 -32.35
C LEU A 749 4.76 1.40 -33.72
N CYS A 750 4.07 2.51 -33.98
CA CYS A 750 4.25 3.31 -35.20
C CYS A 750 5.67 3.88 -35.33
N ALA A 751 6.27 4.38 -34.24
CA ALA A 751 7.66 4.83 -34.22
C ALA A 751 8.65 3.68 -34.50
N SER A 752 8.40 2.50 -33.94
CA SER A 752 9.21 1.29 -34.21
C SER A 752 9.15 0.88 -35.69
N ILE A 753 7.98 0.98 -36.33
CA ILE A 753 7.81 0.74 -37.77
C ILE A 753 8.59 1.77 -38.61
N VAL A 754 8.60 3.04 -38.22
CA VAL A 754 9.41 4.10 -38.86
C VAL A 754 10.90 3.77 -38.74
N ILE A 755 11.38 3.40 -37.55
CA ILE A 755 12.79 3.03 -37.33
C ILE A 755 13.17 1.82 -38.18
N CYS A 756 12.28 0.83 -38.35
CA CYS A 756 12.48 -0.30 -39.25
C CYS A 756 12.53 0.10 -40.73
N ALA A 757 11.70 1.06 -41.16
CA ALA A 757 11.71 1.58 -42.53
C ALA A 757 13.03 2.32 -42.84
N GLN A 758 13.52 3.15 -41.92
CA GLN A 758 14.83 3.80 -41.99
C GLN A 758 15.99 2.79 -41.98
N LYS A 759 15.97 1.77 -41.08
CA LYS A 759 17.02 0.72 -41.04
C LYS A 759 17.11 -0.03 -42.38
N LYS A 760 16.01 -0.21 -43.13
CA LYS A 760 16.01 -0.78 -44.50
C LYS A 760 16.71 0.11 -45.55
N GLY A 761 16.81 1.43 -45.34
CA GLY A 761 17.57 2.33 -46.20
C GLY A 761 19.08 2.06 -46.18
N ILE A 762 19.63 1.77 -45.00
CA ILE A 762 21.06 1.49 -44.78
C ILE A 762 21.52 0.22 -45.55
N LEU A 763 20.62 -0.76 -45.71
CA LEU A 763 20.84 -1.96 -46.52
C LEU A 763 20.87 -1.67 -48.04
N GLY A 764 20.45 -0.48 -48.49
CA GLY A 764 20.58 -0.02 -49.88
C GLY A 764 19.51 -0.53 -50.87
N ASN A 765 18.58 -1.38 -50.43
CA ASN A 765 17.52 -1.96 -51.27
C ASN A 765 16.36 -0.97 -51.47
N ARG A 766 16.42 -0.17 -52.55
CA ARG A 766 15.48 0.93 -52.87
C ARG A 766 13.98 0.58 -52.74
N PRO A 767 13.14 1.58 -52.37
CA PRO A 767 11.70 1.38 -52.28
C PRO A 767 11.08 1.17 -53.66
N GLN A 768 9.98 0.41 -53.70
CA GLN A 768 9.26 0.15 -54.95
C GLN A 768 8.70 1.44 -55.58
N THR A 769 8.64 1.48 -56.91
CA THR A 769 8.09 2.64 -57.65
C THR A 769 6.62 2.95 -57.32
N LYS A 770 5.86 1.96 -56.82
CA LYS A 770 4.50 2.14 -56.28
C LYS A 770 4.50 2.91 -54.96
N THR A 771 5.31 2.50 -53.97
CA THR A 771 5.36 3.17 -52.66
C THR A 771 5.91 4.59 -52.76
N MET A 772 6.89 4.83 -53.64
CA MET A 772 7.42 6.17 -53.90
C MET A 772 6.40 7.12 -54.57
N ARG A 773 5.42 6.59 -55.32
CA ARG A 773 4.29 7.40 -55.83
C ARG A 773 3.30 7.76 -54.72
N TRP A 774 2.99 6.81 -53.83
CA TRP A 774 2.16 7.04 -52.64
C TRP A 774 2.79 8.08 -51.70
N ALA A 775 4.09 7.96 -51.40
CA ALA A 775 4.82 8.94 -50.59
C ALA A 775 4.80 10.35 -51.21
N ARG A 776 4.87 10.47 -52.55
CA ARG A 776 4.70 11.76 -53.28
C ARG A 776 3.26 12.25 -53.36
N TRP A 777 2.27 11.48 -52.93
CA TRP A 777 0.90 11.94 -52.76
C TRP A 777 0.69 12.39 -51.31
N LEU A 778 1.06 11.55 -50.33
CA LEU A 778 1.03 11.88 -48.90
C LEU A 778 1.89 13.11 -48.56
N GLY A 779 3.11 13.21 -49.08
CA GLY A 779 3.99 14.37 -48.87
C GLY A 779 3.41 15.68 -49.41
N ARG A 780 2.61 15.64 -50.49
CA ARG A 780 1.86 16.81 -50.98
C ARG A 780 0.67 17.16 -50.09
N LEU A 781 -0.03 16.16 -49.55
CA LEU A 781 -1.11 16.35 -48.57
C LEU A 781 -0.58 16.98 -47.27
N CYS A 782 0.55 16.50 -46.77
CA CYS A 782 1.21 16.99 -45.56
C CYS A 782 2.17 18.19 -45.78
N ARG A 783 2.15 18.81 -46.97
CA ARG A 783 2.98 19.98 -47.35
C ARG A 783 4.51 19.82 -47.14
N LEU A 784 5.06 18.60 -47.25
CA LEU A 784 6.51 18.39 -47.27
C LEU A 784 7.09 18.59 -48.67
N GLU A 785 8.00 19.56 -48.79
CA GLU A 785 8.89 19.70 -49.94
C GLU A 785 9.92 18.56 -49.99
N MET A 786 10.28 18.15 -51.21
CA MET A 786 11.34 17.14 -51.42
C MET A 786 12.72 17.81 -51.24
N PRO A 787 13.67 17.21 -50.48
CA PRO A 787 14.98 17.80 -50.20
C PRO A 787 15.76 18.20 -51.46
N LEU A 788 16.58 19.26 -51.37
CA LEU A 788 17.36 19.77 -52.51
C LEU A 788 18.34 18.72 -53.06
N LEU A 789 19.10 18.05 -52.19
CA LEU A 789 19.97 16.91 -52.56
C LEU A 789 19.23 15.81 -53.31
N MET A 790 17.97 15.54 -52.96
CA MET A 790 17.13 14.56 -53.65
C MET A 790 16.64 15.07 -55.01
N LYS A 791 16.23 16.34 -55.10
CA LYS A 791 15.91 17.01 -56.38
C LYS A 791 17.11 16.99 -57.33
N GLU A 792 18.31 17.28 -56.82
CA GLU A 792 19.57 17.27 -57.56
C GLU A 792 19.97 15.86 -58.06
N ALA A 793 19.93 14.85 -57.19
CA ALA A 793 20.23 13.47 -57.59
C ALA A 793 19.23 12.93 -58.64
N TYR A 794 17.96 13.31 -58.56
CA TYR A 794 16.96 13.01 -59.60
C TYR A 794 17.24 13.77 -60.91
N MET A 795 17.73 15.03 -60.84
CA MET A 795 18.18 15.78 -62.03
C MET A 795 19.45 15.20 -62.65
N GLU A 796 20.44 14.76 -61.87
CA GLU A 796 21.66 14.10 -62.38
C GLU A 796 21.27 12.80 -63.11
N LYS A 797 20.40 11.98 -62.51
CA LYS A 797 19.87 10.78 -63.16
C LYS A 797 19.14 11.09 -64.48
N ALA A 798 18.29 12.13 -64.50
CA ALA A 798 17.59 12.54 -65.71
C ALA A 798 18.55 13.08 -66.80
N LYS A 799 19.63 13.79 -66.43
CA LYS A 799 20.70 14.20 -67.35
C LYS A 799 21.41 12.98 -67.95
N LEU A 800 21.83 12.03 -67.11
CA LEU A 800 22.48 10.77 -67.52
C LEU A 800 21.59 9.90 -68.43
N GLU A 801 20.29 9.86 -68.17
CA GLU A 801 19.32 9.10 -68.97
C GLU A 801 19.07 9.77 -70.33
N LYS A 802 18.95 11.11 -70.35
CA LYS A 802 18.90 11.93 -71.58
C LYS A 802 20.20 11.81 -72.40
N GLU A 803 21.35 11.67 -71.75
CA GLU A 803 22.61 11.34 -72.41
C GLU A 803 22.65 9.92 -72.96
N ARG A 804 22.19 8.90 -72.22
CA ARG A 804 22.11 7.53 -72.72
C ARG A 804 21.21 7.45 -73.95
N LEU A 805 20.07 8.14 -73.95
CA LEU A 805 19.17 8.25 -75.11
C LEU A 805 19.84 8.99 -76.29
N LYS A 806 20.59 10.07 -76.05
CA LYS A 806 21.44 10.72 -77.08
C LYS A 806 22.51 9.78 -77.64
N ARG A 807 23.21 9.03 -76.79
CA ARG A 807 24.25 8.06 -77.21
C ARG A 807 23.62 6.94 -78.03
N GLN A 808 22.47 6.39 -77.63
CA GLN A 808 21.74 5.38 -78.41
C GLN A 808 21.19 5.92 -79.74
N SER A 809 20.74 7.18 -79.81
CA SER A 809 20.28 7.78 -81.08
C SER A 809 21.45 8.07 -82.03
N LEU A 810 22.59 8.54 -81.52
CA LEU A 810 23.86 8.60 -82.25
C LEU A 810 24.31 7.21 -82.73
N GLN A 811 24.26 6.19 -81.88
CA GLN A 811 24.64 4.82 -82.27
C GLN A 811 23.71 4.26 -83.36
N LYS A 812 22.39 4.54 -83.30
CA LYS A 812 21.44 4.25 -84.39
C LYS A 812 21.72 5.06 -85.67
N ARG A 813 22.14 6.33 -85.57
CA ARG A 813 22.52 7.18 -86.70
C ARG A 813 23.79 6.68 -87.39
N ASN A 814 24.83 6.37 -86.62
CA ASN A 814 26.09 5.81 -87.13
C ASN A 814 25.86 4.41 -87.72
N ARG A 815 25.02 3.56 -87.09
CA ARG A 815 24.64 2.25 -87.65
C ARG A 815 23.92 2.43 -89.00
N ARG A 816 23.01 3.40 -89.13
CA ARG A 816 22.41 3.77 -90.44
C ARG A 816 23.45 4.25 -91.46
N GLN A 817 24.40 5.11 -91.09
CA GLN A 817 25.48 5.54 -92.01
C GLN A 817 26.38 4.37 -92.44
N SER A 818 26.72 3.44 -91.53
CA SER A 818 27.48 2.23 -91.88
C SER A 818 26.71 1.28 -92.81
N ILE A 819 25.37 1.28 -92.76
CA ILE A 819 24.52 0.54 -93.69
C ILE A 819 24.52 1.22 -95.06
N TRP A 820 24.37 2.56 -95.12
CA TRP A 820 24.49 3.31 -96.38
C TRP A 820 25.86 3.14 -97.06
N GLN A 821 26.96 3.13 -96.30
CA GLN A 821 28.30 2.87 -96.83
C GLN A 821 28.51 1.40 -97.28
N LYS A 822 27.75 0.45 -96.75
CA LYS A 822 27.73 -0.94 -97.25
C LYS A 822 26.90 -1.04 -98.53
N ILE A 823 25.75 -0.37 -98.61
CA ILE A 823 24.91 -0.31 -99.80
C ILE A 823 25.67 0.36 -100.96
N SER A 824 26.37 1.47 -100.72
CA SER A 824 27.15 2.17 -101.78
C SER A 824 28.42 1.44 -102.24
N ARG A 825 28.85 0.39 -101.54
CA ARG A 825 29.90 -0.53 -101.99
C ARG A 825 29.32 -1.75 -102.72
N ALA A 826 28.18 -2.26 -102.25
CA ALA A 826 27.43 -3.31 -102.95
C ALA A 826 26.94 -2.84 -104.34
N SER A 827 26.56 -1.57 -104.49
CA SER A 827 26.14 -1.02 -105.79
C SER A 827 27.25 -0.84 -106.83
N LEU A 828 28.51 -1.13 -106.48
CA LEU A 828 29.67 -1.02 -107.38
C LEU A 828 30.26 -2.39 -107.77
N SER A 829 29.71 -3.49 -107.26
CA SER A 829 30.21 -4.86 -107.54
C SER A 829 29.06 -5.88 -107.59
N GLY A 830 28.73 -6.35 -108.79
CA GLY A 830 27.73 -7.41 -109.01
C GLY A 830 26.44 -6.95 -109.70
N ALA A 831 26.53 -6.48 -110.95
CA ALA A 831 25.38 -6.22 -111.82
C ALA A 831 25.52 -6.98 -113.15
N ILE A 832 25.32 -8.30 -113.13
CA ILE A 832 25.26 -9.17 -114.31
C ILE A 832 24.13 -10.18 -114.13
N SER A 833 23.35 -10.39 -115.20
CA SER A 833 22.28 -11.40 -115.36
C SER A 833 21.07 -11.28 -114.39
N SER A 834 19.79 -11.18 -114.76
CA SER A 834 18.99 -10.99 -115.99
C SER A 834 17.79 -11.96 -115.97
N SER A 835 16.62 -11.51 -115.52
CA SER A 835 15.43 -11.45 -116.38
C SER A 835 14.16 -10.96 -115.64
N ASN A 836 13.46 -10.05 -116.31
CA ASN A 836 12.01 -9.83 -116.33
C ASN A 836 11.25 -9.75 -114.98
N LEU A 837 11.16 -8.53 -114.46
CA LEU A 837 10.15 -8.11 -113.49
C LEU A 837 8.76 -8.04 -114.19
N ALA A 838 7.77 -8.79 -113.70
CA ALA A 838 6.39 -8.76 -114.21
C ALA A 838 5.38 -8.70 -113.03
N ALA A 839 4.76 -7.53 -112.88
CA ALA A 839 3.99 -7.06 -111.73
C ALA A 839 2.63 -7.76 -111.45
N ILE A 840 2.05 -7.42 -110.28
CA ILE A 840 0.61 -7.54 -109.87
C ILE A 840 0.19 -8.97 -109.41
N PRO A 841 -0.70 -9.17 -108.40
CA PRO A 841 -1.53 -8.20 -107.65
C PRO A 841 -1.39 -8.14 -106.11
N LYS A 842 -1.92 -7.02 -105.58
CA LYS A 842 -2.72 -6.78 -104.35
C LYS A 842 -2.96 -7.92 -103.31
N SER A 843 -2.89 -7.50 -102.03
CA SER A 843 -3.83 -7.80 -100.91
C SER A 843 -4.05 -9.23 -100.35
N THR A 844 -3.43 -9.48 -99.18
CA THR A 844 -4.09 -9.90 -97.90
C THR A 844 -4.49 -11.39 -97.65
N SER A 845 -4.14 -11.87 -96.44
CA SER A 845 -4.68 -13.04 -95.66
C SER A 845 -4.09 -14.46 -95.88
N LEU A 846 -4.52 -15.40 -95.00
CA LEU A 846 -4.05 -16.80 -94.75
C LEU A 846 -2.69 -16.88 -93.99
N ASN A 847 -2.50 -17.57 -92.85
CA ASN A 847 -3.24 -18.54 -92.01
C ASN A 847 -3.35 -20.00 -92.49
N THR A 848 -3.37 -20.94 -91.51
CA THR A 848 -3.24 -22.42 -91.60
C THR A 848 -1.85 -22.92 -92.04
N THR A 849 -1.27 -24.06 -91.64
CA THR A 849 -1.10 -24.89 -90.41
C THR A 849 -0.38 -26.19 -90.85
N CYS A 850 0.18 -26.96 -89.91
CA CYS A 850 0.58 -28.39 -90.04
C CYS A 850 2.04 -28.75 -90.40
N LEU A 851 2.41 -30.00 -90.08
CA LEU A 851 3.65 -30.78 -90.33
C LEU A 851 4.91 -30.33 -89.53
N LYS A 852 5.26 -31.06 -88.45
CA LYS A 852 6.15 -32.25 -88.34
C LYS A 852 7.64 -31.85 -88.22
N LYS A 853 8.42 -32.22 -87.18
CA LYS A 853 8.62 -33.49 -86.41
C LYS A 853 9.67 -34.42 -87.03
N VAL A 854 10.95 -34.19 -86.66
CA VAL A 854 12.14 -35.06 -86.74
C VAL A 854 12.98 -34.67 -85.50
N ALA A 855 13.18 -35.56 -84.51
CA ALA A 855 14.36 -36.42 -84.27
C ALA A 855 15.68 -35.62 -84.12
N VAL A 856 16.45 -35.71 -83.02
CA VAL A 856 17.18 -36.88 -82.44
C VAL A 856 18.30 -37.35 -83.38
N ASP A 857 19.59 -37.44 -83.01
CA ASP A 857 20.26 -37.24 -81.69
C ASP A 857 21.39 -36.15 -81.79
N MET A 858 22.62 -36.13 -81.21
CA MET A 858 23.48 -37.11 -80.50
C MET A 858 24.24 -36.49 -79.28
N THR A 859 24.16 -37.19 -78.14
CA THR A 859 25.21 -37.49 -77.12
C THR A 859 26.32 -36.50 -76.73
N ASN A 860 26.40 -36.22 -75.41
CA ASN A 860 27.53 -36.25 -74.44
C ASN A 860 28.91 -35.61 -74.78
N SER A 861 29.68 -35.04 -73.84
CA SER A 861 29.65 -35.00 -72.35
C SER A 861 29.89 -33.54 -71.83
N ASP A 862 30.13 -33.13 -70.56
CA ASP A 862 30.43 -33.71 -69.22
C ASP A 862 29.67 -32.88 -68.14
N ILE A 863 29.26 -33.35 -66.95
CA ILE A 863 29.97 -33.82 -65.73
C ILE A 863 30.81 -32.73 -65.03
N PRO A 864 30.54 -32.34 -63.75
CA PRO A 864 29.33 -32.42 -62.90
C PRO A 864 28.92 -31.01 -62.34
N THR A 865 28.00 -30.70 -61.40
CA THR A 865 26.89 -31.35 -60.63
C THR A 865 25.94 -30.21 -60.19
N VAL A 866 24.62 -30.31 -60.41
CA VAL A 866 23.53 -30.64 -59.43
C VAL A 866 23.23 -29.61 -58.32
N CYS A 867 21.96 -29.17 -58.30
CA CYS A 867 21.24 -28.44 -57.24
C CYS A 867 19.81 -29.02 -57.11
N CYS A 868 19.18 -28.89 -55.93
CA CYS A 868 17.74 -29.05 -55.65
C CYS A 868 17.14 -30.47 -55.94
N ASP A 869 15.88 -30.84 -55.63
CA ASP A 869 14.62 -30.12 -55.33
C ASP A 869 13.83 -30.74 -54.13
N ASP A 870 12.61 -30.24 -53.90
CA ASP A 870 11.68 -30.53 -52.79
C ASP A 870 10.92 -31.88 -52.88
N LEU A 871 10.16 -32.24 -51.83
CA LEU A 871 8.96 -33.10 -51.90
C LEU A 871 8.03 -32.88 -50.68
N GLU A 872 6.78 -33.38 -50.79
CA GLU A 872 5.62 -32.94 -49.98
C GLU A 872 5.07 -33.98 -48.97
N ASP A 873 4.22 -33.45 -48.08
CA ASP A 873 3.05 -34.08 -47.43
C ASP A 873 3.17 -34.83 -46.07
N ALA A 874 2.01 -34.98 -45.40
CA ALA A 874 1.87 -35.01 -43.95
C ALA A 874 1.77 -36.39 -43.25
N THR A 875 2.01 -36.45 -41.93
CA THR A 875 1.07 -36.99 -40.90
C THR A 875 1.54 -36.83 -39.43
N ASP A 876 0.55 -36.62 -38.55
CA ASP A 876 0.41 -37.01 -37.12
C ASP A 876 1.32 -36.51 -35.97
N GLU A 877 0.84 -36.82 -34.75
CA GLU A 877 1.10 -36.28 -33.41
C GLU A 877 2.52 -36.63 -32.85
N ASP A 878 3.10 -36.01 -31.82
CA ASP A 878 2.52 -35.69 -30.50
C ASP A 878 3.40 -34.71 -29.64
N ARG A 879 2.75 -34.06 -28.67
CA ARG A 879 3.23 -33.57 -27.35
C ARG A 879 4.34 -32.51 -27.09
N SER A 880 4.05 -31.79 -26.00
CA SER A 880 4.95 -31.17 -24.99
C SER A 880 5.74 -29.88 -25.30
N PHE A 881 5.06 -28.79 -24.98
CA PHE A 881 5.59 -27.53 -24.47
C PHE A 881 6.46 -27.74 -23.19
N VAL A 882 7.70 -27.23 -23.17
CA VAL A 882 8.40 -26.77 -21.94
C VAL A 882 9.19 -25.51 -22.31
N LEU A 883 9.20 -24.52 -21.42
CA LEU A 883 9.94 -23.27 -21.58
C LEU A 883 10.88 -23.11 -20.38
N ASP A 884 12.18 -23.17 -20.60
CA ASP A 884 13.18 -22.99 -19.55
C ASP A 884 13.91 -21.64 -19.69
N ASN A 885 13.99 -20.91 -18.58
CA ASN A 885 14.75 -19.67 -18.47
C ASN A 885 16.05 -19.96 -17.70
N SER A 886 17.21 -19.68 -18.31
CA SER A 886 18.50 -19.62 -17.61
C SER A 886 19.14 -18.25 -17.84
N PHE A 887 19.08 -17.38 -16.84
CA PHE A 887 19.65 -16.03 -16.87
C PHE A 887 20.74 -15.90 -15.79
N SER A 888 22.00 -16.05 -16.23
CA SER A 888 23.24 -15.84 -15.48
C SER A 888 24.36 -15.63 -16.51
N GLU A 889 25.43 -14.87 -16.27
CA GLU A 889 25.76 -13.91 -15.20
C GLU A 889 26.81 -12.92 -15.75
N ALA A 890 27.07 -11.78 -15.10
CA ALA A 890 27.92 -10.73 -15.67
C ALA A 890 28.85 -10.04 -14.64
N ALA A 891 30.17 -10.20 -14.83
CA ALA A 891 31.24 -9.48 -14.13
C ALA A 891 32.60 -9.70 -14.84
N PRO A 892 33.67 -8.93 -14.59
CA PRO A 892 33.73 -7.48 -14.30
C PRO A 892 34.77 -6.73 -15.20
N PRO A 893 34.79 -5.38 -15.23
CA PRO A 893 35.63 -4.59 -16.15
C PRO A 893 36.97 -4.09 -15.57
N LYS A 894 37.96 -3.75 -16.42
CA LYS A 894 39.18 -3.01 -16.00
C LYS A 894 39.63 -1.89 -16.99
N LYS A 895 39.32 -0.65 -16.59
CA LYS A 895 40.07 0.63 -16.67
C LYS A 895 40.73 1.10 -17.99
N LEU A 896 40.40 2.35 -18.39
CA LEU A 896 41.15 3.19 -19.34
C LEU A 896 42.46 3.74 -18.73
N PRO A 897 43.44 4.09 -19.59
CA PRO A 897 43.82 5.49 -19.83
C PRO A 897 44.05 5.81 -21.33
N SER A 898 44.22 7.02 -21.86
CA SER A 898 43.80 8.42 -21.57
C SER A 898 44.67 9.33 -22.46
N PHE A 899 44.10 10.32 -23.19
CA PHE A 899 44.82 11.32 -24.02
C PHE A 899 45.62 10.77 -25.24
N SER A 900 45.90 11.50 -26.32
CA SER A 900 45.48 12.85 -26.76
C SER A 900 45.54 13.00 -28.30
N ARG A 901 44.86 14.02 -28.87
CA ARG A 901 44.92 14.37 -30.30
C ARG A 901 46.14 15.23 -30.65
N THR A 902 46.82 14.92 -31.77
CA THR A 902 47.18 15.93 -32.81
C THR A 902 47.56 15.29 -34.16
N SER A 903 47.49 16.09 -35.23
CA SER A 903 47.96 15.85 -36.60
C SER A 903 49.47 15.55 -36.69
N THR A 904 50.00 14.78 -37.64
CA THR A 904 50.25 15.22 -39.04
C THR A 904 50.50 14.08 -40.06
N MET A 905 50.60 14.48 -41.33
CA MET A 905 50.78 13.70 -42.56
C MET A 905 52.03 12.80 -42.69
N VAL A 906 51.88 11.80 -43.58
CA VAL A 906 52.76 11.43 -44.72
C VAL A 906 53.69 10.19 -44.64
N ASP A 907 53.58 9.43 -45.75
CA ASP A 907 54.41 8.40 -46.38
C ASP A 907 55.04 7.22 -45.61
N PHE A 908 54.48 6.04 -45.89
CA PHE A 908 55.29 4.90 -46.34
C PHE A 908 54.62 4.27 -47.57
N ASP A 909 55.05 4.64 -48.78
CA ASP A 909 54.45 4.18 -50.05
C ASP A 909 55.38 3.21 -50.80
N ALA A 910 54.88 2.00 -51.08
CA ALA A 910 55.49 1.06 -52.02
C ALA A 910 54.51 -0.05 -52.48
N SER A 911 54.39 -0.23 -53.79
CA SER A 911 54.04 -1.48 -54.47
C SER A 911 52.82 -2.30 -54.00
N VAL A 912 51.59 -1.87 -54.36
CA VAL A 912 50.70 -2.63 -55.29
C VAL A 912 49.79 -1.65 -56.07
N TYR A 913 50.36 -0.88 -57.02
CA TYR A 913 49.60 -0.02 -57.93
C TYR A 913 49.60 -0.57 -59.37
N SER A 914 48.58 -1.34 -59.75
CA SER A 914 48.36 -1.70 -61.18
C SER A 914 46.95 -2.19 -61.54
N LEU A 915 46.25 -2.94 -60.66
CA LEU A 915 45.05 -3.71 -61.04
C LEU A 915 43.67 -3.08 -60.72
N ASN A 916 43.60 -1.84 -60.22
CA ASN A 916 42.37 -1.34 -59.57
C ASN A 916 41.77 -0.03 -60.15
N SER A 917 41.55 0.01 -61.47
CA SER A 917 40.75 1.06 -62.15
C SER A 917 39.29 0.67 -62.35
N GLY A 918 39.00 -0.63 -62.52
CA GLY A 918 37.64 -1.16 -62.70
C GLY A 918 36.81 -1.13 -61.42
N ALA A 919 37.32 -1.70 -60.32
CA ALA A 919 36.54 -1.82 -59.09
C ALA A 919 36.27 -0.46 -58.43
N LYS A 920 37.22 0.49 -58.42
CA LYS A 920 36.98 1.87 -57.93
C LYS A 920 35.75 2.53 -58.57
N ASN A 921 35.51 2.32 -59.87
CA ASN A 921 34.31 2.82 -60.56
C ASN A 921 33.03 2.08 -60.16
N ALA A 922 33.05 0.75 -60.06
CA ALA A 922 31.91 -0.06 -59.64
C ALA A 922 31.52 0.20 -58.17
N GLN A 923 32.51 0.36 -57.29
CA GLN A 923 32.37 0.61 -55.86
C GLN A 923 31.87 2.04 -55.60
N SER A 924 32.38 3.04 -56.33
CA SER A 924 31.83 4.40 -56.34
C SER A 924 30.38 4.45 -56.85
N ALA A 925 30.06 3.72 -57.92
CA ALA A 925 28.70 3.64 -58.45
C ALA A 925 27.73 2.94 -57.49
N ASN A 926 28.17 1.91 -56.76
CA ASN A 926 27.36 1.24 -55.74
C ASN A 926 27.22 2.08 -54.46
N CYS A 927 28.24 2.83 -54.06
CA CYS A 927 28.15 3.85 -53.00
C CYS A 927 27.08 4.90 -53.37
N LYS A 928 27.20 5.58 -54.53
CA LYS A 928 26.18 6.52 -55.03
C LYS A 928 24.77 5.92 -55.11
N LYS A 929 24.62 4.61 -55.42
CA LYS A 929 23.32 3.93 -55.40
C LYS A 929 22.76 3.76 -53.97
N ARG A 930 23.59 3.42 -52.99
CA ARG A 930 23.22 3.22 -51.57
C ARG A 930 22.83 4.54 -50.92
N ASN A 931 23.67 5.58 -51.03
CA ASN A 931 23.38 6.90 -50.45
C ASN A 931 22.06 7.49 -50.98
N LEU A 932 21.74 7.26 -52.27
CA LEU A 932 20.45 7.69 -52.83
C LEU A 932 19.28 6.73 -52.50
N ALA A 933 19.53 5.50 -52.04
CA ALA A 933 18.49 4.65 -51.46
C ALA A 933 18.18 5.05 -50.01
N GLU A 934 19.21 5.36 -49.23
CA GLU A 934 19.15 5.94 -47.88
C GLU A 934 18.30 7.22 -47.87
N ILE A 935 18.65 8.22 -48.69
CA ILE A 935 17.86 9.44 -48.91
C ILE A 935 16.41 9.14 -49.39
N GLU A 936 16.19 8.06 -50.15
CA GLU A 936 14.84 7.63 -50.56
C GLU A 936 14.01 7.04 -49.41
N TYR A 937 14.63 6.41 -48.42
CA TYR A 937 13.95 5.91 -47.21
C TYR A 937 13.83 6.96 -46.11
N ASP A 938 14.80 7.86 -45.93
CA ASP A 938 14.72 8.92 -44.92
C ASP A 938 13.60 9.92 -45.25
N TRP A 939 13.46 10.29 -46.53
CA TRP A 939 12.33 11.11 -46.97
C TRP A 939 10.98 10.38 -46.86
N LEU A 940 10.94 9.08 -47.16
CA LEU A 940 9.75 8.24 -46.95
C LEU A 940 9.36 8.19 -45.46
N ALA A 941 10.35 8.02 -44.58
CA ALA A 941 10.17 7.99 -43.13
C ALA A 941 9.67 9.34 -42.61
N ALA A 942 10.28 10.47 -43.03
CA ALA A 942 9.85 11.81 -42.64
C ALA A 942 8.41 12.12 -43.10
N VAL A 943 7.97 11.62 -44.26
CA VAL A 943 6.56 11.71 -44.68
C VAL A 943 5.67 10.87 -43.75
N ILE A 944 6.06 9.65 -43.41
CA ILE A 944 5.29 8.75 -42.53
C ILE A 944 5.21 9.32 -41.09
N GLU A 945 6.31 9.79 -40.51
CA GLU A 945 6.33 10.46 -39.19
C GLU A 945 5.38 11.64 -39.15
N ARG A 946 5.33 12.46 -40.20
CA ARG A 946 4.43 13.62 -40.27
C ARG A 946 2.97 13.23 -40.49
N CYS A 947 2.69 12.17 -41.25
CA CYS A 947 1.34 11.60 -41.33
C CYS A 947 0.87 11.08 -39.96
N PHE A 948 1.71 10.30 -39.25
CA PHE A 948 1.36 9.78 -37.94
C PHE A 948 1.23 10.90 -36.89
N LEU A 949 2.11 11.91 -36.87
CA LEU A 949 1.99 13.06 -35.98
C LEU A 949 0.61 13.73 -36.10
N ILE A 950 0.13 13.96 -37.33
CA ILE A 950 -1.19 14.57 -37.57
C ILE A 950 -2.32 13.66 -37.05
N VAL A 951 -2.26 12.35 -37.33
CA VAL A 951 -3.28 11.39 -36.89
C VAL A 951 -3.31 11.25 -35.37
N PHE A 952 -2.17 10.98 -34.73
CA PHE A 952 -2.09 10.82 -33.27
C PHE A 952 -2.39 12.13 -32.53
N PHE A 953 -2.02 13.30 -33.06
CA PHE A 953 -2.41 14.58 -32.46
C PHE A 953 -3.92 14.83 -32.55
N LEU A 954 -4.57 14.51 -33.68
CA LEU A 954 -6.04 14.61 -33.81
C LEU A 954 -6.76 13.64 -32.86
N LEU A 955 -6.27 12.40 -32.73
CA LEU A 955 -6.82 11.43 -31.77
C LEU A 955 -6.59 11.84 -30.31
N PHE A 956 -5.45 12.45 -30.00
CA PHE A 956 -5.17 13.03 -28.69
C PHE A 956 -6.13 14.19 -28.38
N VAL A 957 -6.34 15.13 -29.31
CA VAL A 957 -7.31 16.23 -29.11
C VAL A 957 -8.73 15.68 -28.92
N LEU A 958 -9.14 14.69 -29.73
CA LEU A 958 -10.46 14.07 -29.65
C LEU A 958 -10.69 13.35 -28.30
N SER A 959 -9.71 12.58 -27.83
CA SER A 959 -9.81 11.86 -26.54
C SER A 959 -9.66 12.79 -25.33
N SER A 960 -8.70 13.71 -25.38
CA SER A 960 -8.41 14.67 -24.30
C SER A 960 -9.55 15.65 -24.07
N PHE A 961 -9.99 16.35 -25.12
CA PHE A 961 -11.05 17.35 -24.98
C PHE A 961 -12.45 16.73 -25.08
N GLY A 962 -12.66 15.72 -25.92
CA GLY A 962 -13.99 15.11 -26.12
C GLY A 962 -14.52 14.43 -24.87
N ILE A 963 -13.74 13.52 -24.25
CA ILE A 963 -14.19 12.76 -23.07
C ILE A 963 -14.45 13.71 -21.89
N ASN A 964 -13.55 14.67 -21.65
CA ASN A 964 -13.71 15.66 -20.58
C ASN A 964 -14.84 16.68 -20.83
N ALA A 965 -15.08 17.06 -22.09
CA ALA A 965 -16.21 17.94 -22.45
C ALA A 965 -17.57 17.24 -22.28
N ILE A 966 -17.65 15.93 -22.55
CA ILE A 966 -18.86 15.13 -22.27
C ILE A 966 -19.15 15.12 -20.76
N GLY A 967 -18.13 14.87 -19.93
CA GLY A 967 -18.26 14.92 -18.47
C GLY A 967 -18.67 16.32 -17.96
N LEU A 968 -18.03 17.38 -18.45
CA LEU A 968 -18.36 18.75 -18.08
C LEU A 968 -19.78 19.17 -18.52
N TYR A 969 -20.21 18.78 -19.73
CA TYR A 969 -21.57 19.03 -20.23
C TYR A 969 -22.62 18.34 -19.34
N TYR A 970 -22.37 17.10 -18.92
CA TYR A 970 -23.22 16.37 -17.98
C TYR A 970 -23.28 17.08 -16.61
N TRP A 971 -22.13 17.50 -16.07
CA TRP A 971 -22.02 18.19 -14.78
C TRP A 971 -22.68 19.58 -14.76
N LEU A 972 -22.69 20.29 -15.90
CA LEU A 972 -23.34 21.60 -16.02
C LEU A 972 -24.86 21.47 -16.16
N ASN A 973 -25.34 20.56 -17.00
CA ASN A 973 -26.76 20.52 -17.40
C ASN A 973 -27.65 19.69 -16.47
N THR A 974 -27.11 18.76 -15.69
CA THR A 974 -27.93 17.92 -14.80
C THR A 974 -28.46 18.76 -13.62
N SER A 975 -29.77 18.80 -13.44
CA SER A 975 -30.46 19.50 -12.36
C SER A 975 -30.85 18.55 -11.20
N PRO A 976 -31.29 19.07 -10.04
CA PRO A 976 -31.87 18.24 -8.98
C PRO A 976 -33.25 17.67 -9.37
N GLU A 977 -33.97 18.32 -10.29
CA GLU A 977 -35.33 17.93 -10.68
C GLU A 977 -35.35 16.69 -11.59
N ASP A 978 -34.29 16.49 -12.38
CA ASP A 978 -34.10 15.28 -13.21
C ASP A 978 -34.07 14.00 -12.35
N PHE A 979 -33.55 14.08 -11.12
CA PHE A 979 -33.57 12.95 -10.20
C PHE A 979 -34.94 12.77 -9.50
N ARG A 980 -35.69 13.86 -9.27
CA ARG A 980 -37.04 13.81 -8.70
C ARG A 980 -38.04 13.15 -9.65
N SER A 981 -37.95 13.41 -10.95
CA SER A 981 -38.84 12.80 -11.95
C SER A 981 -38.64 11.28 -12.08
N SER A 982 -37.38 10.82 -12.01
CA SER A 982 -36.99 9.41 -12.13
C SER A 982 -37.47 8.46 -11.03
N GLN A 983 -38.17 8.96 -9.99
CA GLN A 983 -38.77 8.14 -8.93
C GLN A 983 -40.29 7.92 -9.10
N ASN A 984 -40.93 8.59 -10.07
CA ASN A 984 -42.36 8.43 -10.37
C ASN A 984 -42.62 7.51 -11.59
N SER A 985 -41.60 6.76 -12.02
CA SER A 985 -41.61 5.79 -13.13
C SER A 985 -40.98 4.47 -12.70
#